data_AF-A0A6J5W1J3-F1
#
_entry.id   AF-A0A6J5W1J3-F1
#
_cell.length_a   1.000
_cell.length_b   1.000
_cell.length_c   1.000
_cell.angle_alpha   90.00
_cell.angle_beta   90.00
_cell.angle_gamma   90.00
#
_symmetry.space_group_name_H-M   'P 1'
#
loop_
_entity.id
_entity.type
_entity.pdbx_description
1 polymer ?
#
loop_
_entity_poly.entity_id
_entity_poly.type
_entity_poly.pdbx_seq_one_letter_code
_entity_poly.pdbx_strand_id
1 'polypeptide(L)'
;MAVLKNGGGGKHHPHQHPLDFGHYFIFYFYQHKTRNAEAEAEAEAEADADADADEGTSPCKIACALLLFKSKPPNSPMVTVMTRVETVSFSHSAHFCNQPSRKMKFGKEFKKKMVPEWAEAYMDYNGLKRILRELREYKQRKHSRDLLDHKIAAARAPPPNRIISGIELQISSLQNTNGDIEDQVIDVNTLHGDGCRQFYKTKFLRQSEEGGEIEVAFFRKLDEELNKVNTFYKDKVEEVKQEANHLDKQMEALVALRIKVKNPKQYGSNSKRHRNSSVPLTSNKSSAADASGNEPMDLTSENEQHQREPSPGASEVNPTHIKNPGSDDREVLNIYDYKEDPLEVLEHVKIKNTLESPISTIKGVFKDSREEELSFGKEELKRVEERLRAVFIQFYHKLQLLEHYSFMNLSAFSKIMKKYEKITSRRAARSYMLIVDNSYLGSSDEVTNLLERAEATFIQNFSNSNRREGMKSLRPKAKREKHAVTFFSGFFWGCSIALMVAIILRIEARKLMDKEEGAQYMENIFPLYSLFGYITLHMLTYAADIYFWRHYRVNYAFIFSFKKGTELGYREVFLLSSGLAVLALGGLLANLHLDMDSSAEKYKTLTELVPLGLLILVLAITFCPFNIIYRSSRFFFIRCLFRCICAPLYPETFPDFFLADQLTSQVQALRSFVLYICYYGLGEYSRRQSKCHSHGVYNTLYFIIAVIPFWMRFLQCIRRFCEEKDVKHMCNGLKYFSTIVAVIIRTAYELKKGKTSWMVLALICSAVATTMNMYWDIVVDWGLLRTKSKNKYLRDRLLVSHKILYFAAMVLNIVLRLAWMQLVLEFKLSTVHKMTISTIIAFLEVIRRGIWSFFRLENEHLNNVGEYRAFKSVPLPFSYYDEDAEKDD
;
A
#
# COMPACT_ATOMS: atom_id res chain seq x y z
N MET A 1 -19.02 -61.42 -40.17
CA MET A 1 -19.50 -62.81 -40.38
C MET A 1 -19.11 -63.65 -39.17
N ALA A 2 -20.02 -64.49 -38.71
CA ALA A 2 -20.20 -64.94 -37.32
C ALA A 2 -19.25 -66.08 -36.85
N VAL A 3 -19.18 -66.32 -35.53
CA VAL A 3 -19.86 -67.44 -34.82
C VAL A 3 -19.26 -67.72 -33.41
N LEU A 4 -20.14 -67.56 -32.41
CA LEU A 4 -20.39 -68.27 -31.14
C LEU A 4 -19.28 -68.52 -30.09
N LYS A 5 -19.56 -68.05 -28.86
CA LYS A 5 -19.30 -68.81 -27.61
C LYS A 5 -20.31 -68.45 -26.51
N ASN A 6 -20.80 -69.51 -25.86
CA ASN A 6 -21.84 -69.57 -24.83
C ASN A 6 -21.39 -69.09 -23.44
N GLY A 7 -22.38 -68.79 -22.58
CA GLY A 7 -22.32 -69.15 -21.16
C GLY A 7 -23.05 -68.19 -20.23
N GLY A 8 -24.38 -68.35 -20.10
CA GLY A 8 -25.21 -67.61 -19.16
C GLY A 8 -25.57 -68.41 -17.91
N GLY A 9 -25.76 -67.70 -16.80
CA GLY A 9 -26.37 -68.18 -15.56
C GLY A 9 -26.84 -66.98 -14.75
N GLY A 10 -28.15 -66.86 -14.50
CA GLY A 10 -28.76 -65.78 -13.73
C GLY A 10 -29.62 -66.32 -12.60
N LYS A 11 -29.77 -65.53 -11.52
CA LYS A 11 -30.87 -65.54 -10.55
C LYS A 11 -31.04 -64.13 -9.93
N HIS A 12 -32.31 -63.73 -9.79
CA HIS A 12 -32.86 -62.39 -9.54
C HIS A 12 -32.68 -61.81 -8.13
N HIS A 13 -32.48 -60.49 -8.02
CA HIS A 13 -33.17 -59.53 -7.13
C HIS A 13 -32.85 -58.07 -7.58
N PRO A 14 -33.71 -57.06 -7.31
CA PRO A 14 -33.85 -55.89 -8.17
C PRO A 14 -32.84 -54.79 -7.88
N HIS A 15 -32.08 -54.37 -8.89
CA HIS A 15 -31.39 -53.09 -8.89
C HIS A 15 -32.30 -52.00 -9.47
N GLN A 16 -32.85 -51.16 -8.59
CA GLN A 16 -33.14 -49.77 -8.94
C GLN A 16 -31.80 -49.09 -9.21
N HIS A 17 -31.56 -48.70 -10.47
CA HIS A 17 -30.49 -47.77 -10.80
C HIS A 17 -30.89 -46.36 -10.35
N PRO A 18 -30.02 -45.64 -9.61
CA PRO A 18 -30.30 -44.29 -9.15
C PRO A 18 -30.25 -43.30 -10.32
N LEU A 19 -31.30 -42.49 -10.38
CA LEU A 19 -31.44 -41.34 -11.26
C LEU A 19 -30.22 -40.41 -11.14
N ASP A 20 -29.74 -40.04 -12.32
CA ASP A 20 -28.64 -39.12 -12.60
C ASP A 20 -29.04 -37.68 -12.20
N PHE A 21 -29.00 -37.37 -10.90
CA PHE A 21 -29.38 -36.06 -10.33
C PHE A 21 -28.21 -35.08 -10.17
N GLY A 22 -26.98 -35.49 -10.48
CA GLY A 22 -25.77 -34.66 -10.31
C GLY A 22 -25.43 -33.78 -11.52
N HIS A 23 -25.76 -34.22 -12.74
CA HIS A 23 -25.43 -33.49 -13.96
C HIS A 23 -26.49 -32.45 -14.35
N TYR A 24 -27.76 -32.66 -14.00
CA TYR A 24 -28.80 -31.68 -14.25
C TYR A 24 -28.73 -30.47 -13.31
N PHE A 25 -28.27 -30.62 -12.05
CA PHE A 25 -28.25 -29.50 -11.09
C PHE A 25 -27.08 -28.52 -11.34
N ILE A 26 -25.93 -28.99 -11.82
CA ILE A 26 -24.79 -28.12 -12.16
C ILE A 26 -25.03 -27.42 -13.50
N PHE A 27 -25.66 -28.08 -14.48
CA PHE A 27 -26.03 -27.41 -15.73
C PHE A 27 -27.18 -26.41 -15.53
N TYR A 28 -28.16 -26.70 -14.66
CA TYR A 28 -29.22 -25.73 -14.33
C TYR A 28 -28.68 -24.54 -13.51
N PHE A 29 -27.75 -24.72 -12.56
CA PHE A 29 -27.17 -23.58 -11.84
C PHE A 29 -26.19 -22.77 -12.68
N TYR A 30 -25.44 -23.39 -13.59
CA TYR A 30 -24.57 -22.65 -14.52
C TYR A 30 -25.40 -21.94 -15.59
N GLN A 31 -26.40 -22.59 -16.21
CA GLN A 31 -27.29 -21.94 -17.18
C GLN A 31 -28.24 -20.93 -16.55
N HIS A 32 -28.70 -21.09 -15.30
CA HIS A 32 -29.59 -20.13 -14.65
C HIS A 32 -28.83 -18.95 -14.04
N LYS A 33 -27.54 -19.12 -13.70
CA LYS A 33 -26.66 -18.02 -13.30
C LYS A 33 -26.07 -17.29 -14.51
N THR A 34 -25.82 -17.98 -15.63
CA THR A 34 -25.50 -17.30 -16.90
C THR A 34 -26.73 -16.70 -17.55
N ARG A 35 -27.92 -17.33 -17.55
CA ARG A 35 -29.16 -16.71 -18.05
C ARG A 35 -29.69 -15.60 -17.15
N ASN A 36 -29.51 -15.65 -15.83
CA ASN A 36 -29.84 -14.49 -15.01
C ASN A 36 -28.76 -13.41 -15.11
N ALA A 37 -27.47 -13.73 -15.26
CA ALA A 37 -26.46 -12.71 -15.51
C ALA A 37 -26.52 -12.14 -16.94
N GLU A 38 -26.99 -12.91 -17.92
CA GLU A 38 -27.25 -12.51 -19.30
C GLU A 38 -28.59 -11.80 -19.42
N ALA A 39 -29.65 -12.18 -18.69
CA ALA A 39 -30.92 -11.46 -18.65
C ALA A 39 -30.88 -10.22 -17.76
N GLU A 40 -30.01 -10.17 -16.75
CA GLU A 40 -29.75 -8.96 -15.93
C GLU A 40 -28.75 -8.04 -16.64
N ALA A 41 -27.83 -8.59 -17.47
CA ALA A 41 -27.01 -7.81 -18.39
C ALA A 41 -27.73 -7.41 -19.69
N GLU A 42 -28.72 -8.16 -20.17
CA GLU A 42 -29.63 -7.79 -21.26
C GLU A 42 -30.70 -6.85 -20.74
N ALA A 43 -31.25 -7.00 -19.52
CA ALA A 43 -32.15 -6.01 -18.94
C ALA A 43 -31.41 -4.71 -18.54
N GLU A 44 -30.16 -4.76 -18.07
CA GLU A 44 -29.32 -3.56 -17.94
C GLU A 44 -28.88 -3.02 -19.30
N ALA A 45 -28.64 -3.85 -20.33
CA ALA A 45 -28.28 -3.37 -21.66
C ALA A 45 -29.48 -2.81 -22.43
N GLU A 46 -30.69 -3.34 -22.24
CA GLU A 46 -31.93 -2.95 -22.92
C GLU A 46 -32.58 -1.76 -22.20
N ALA A 47 -32.31 -1.56 -20.89
CA ALA A 47 -32.57 -0.30 -20.20
C ALA A 47 -31.52 0.81 -20.46
N ASP A 48 -30.31 0.48 -20.94
CA ASP A 48 -29.26 1.44 -21.37
C ASP A 48 -29.11 1.53 -22.92
N ALA A 49 -29.92 0.82 -23.72
CA ALA A 49 -29.79 0.72 -25.19
C ALA A 49 -30.55 1.79 -25.99
N ASP A 50 -31.44 2.57 -25.36
CA ASP A 50 -32.19 3.61 -26.08
C ASP A 50 -31.45 4.97 -26.18
N ALA A 51 -30.13 5.00 -25.94
CA ALA A 51 -29.33 6.19 -26.19
C ALA A 51 -27.89 5.87 -26.63
N ASP A 52 -27.56 6.30 -27.85
CA ASP A 52 -26.23 6.39 -28.46
C ASP A 52 -25.62 5.06 -28.93
N ALA A 53 -26.26 4.43 -29.92
CA ALA A 53 -25.52 3.71 -30.95
C ALA A 53 -24.91 4.73 -31.93
N ASP A 54 -23.57 4.70 -32.01
CA ASP A 54 -22.72 5.04 -33.16
C ASP A 54 -21.62 6.07 -32.83
N GLU A 55 -20.45 5.57 -32.46
CA GLU A 55 -19.16 6.29 -32.52
C GLU A 55 -18.04 5.23 -32.49
N GLY A 56 -17.75 4.67 -33.67
CA GLY A 56 -16.74 3.65 -33.89
C GLY A 56 -15.70 4.05 -34.92
N THR A 57 -14.68 4.81 -34.53
CA THR A 57 -13.38 4.82 -35.24
C THR A 57 -12.27 4.41 -34.28
N SER A 58 -11.57 3.32 -34.61
CA SER A 58 -10.44 2.79 -33.83
C SER A 58 -9.18 3.64 -34.03
N PRO A 59 -8.42 3.99 -32.96
CA PRO A 59 -7.14 4.68 -33.08
C PRO A 59 -6.11 3.93 -33.95
N CYS A 60 -6.23 2.61 -34.11
CA CYS A 60 -5.32 1.82 -34.93
C CYS A 60 -5.50 2.03 -36.45
N LYS A 61 -6.69 2.44 -36.92
CA LYS A 61 -6.92 2.64 -38.37
C LYS A 61 -6.32 3.97 -38.86
N ILE A 62 -6.24 4.98 -37.98
CA ILE A 62 -5.62 6.28 -38.28
C ILE A 62 -4.08 6.15 -38.32
N ALA A 63 -3.50 5.29 -37.48
CA ALA A 63 -2.07 5.01 -37.48
C ALA A 63 -1.58 4.32 -38.78
N CYS A 64 -2.38 3.44 -39.39
CA CYS A 64 -2.05 2.84 -40.70
C CYS A 64 -2.23 3.82 -41.88
N ALA A 65 -3.20 4.74 -41.81
CA ALA A 65 -3.44 5.71 -42.88
C ALA A 65 -2.36 6.81 -42.95
N LEU A 66 -1.78 7.20 -41.81
CA LEU A 66 -0.73 8.22 -41.73
C LEU A 66 0.67 7.72 -42.15
N LEU A 67 0.89 6.40 -42.19
CA LEU A 67 2.14 5.82 -42.69
C LEU A 67 2.29 5.92 -44.22
N LEU A 68 1.19 6.14 -44.96
CA LEU A 68 1.21 6.27 -46.42
C LEU A 68 1.44 7.71 -46.93
N PHE A 69 1.36 8.72 -46.06
CA PHE A 69 1.48 10.14 -46.45
C PHE A 69 2.90 10.74 -46.30
N LYS A 70 3.88 9.96 -45.85
CA LYS A 70 5.24 10.44 -45.53
C LYS A 70 6.24 10.43 -46.71
N SER A 71 5.76 10.43 -47.96
CA SER A 71 6.61 10.32 -49.16
C SER A 71 6.67 11.56 -50.07
N LYS A 72 6.55 12.79 -49.56
CA LYS A 72 6.88 14.02 -50.33
C LYS A 72 7.54 15.12 -49.49
N PRO A 73 8.48 15.91 -50.06
CA PRO A 73 9.25 16.94 -49.34
C PRO A 73 8.46 18.26 -49.14
N PRO A 74 8.88 19.13 -48.19
CA PRO A 74 8.04 20.23 -47.69
C PRO A 74 8.35 21.57 -48.35
N ASN A 75 7.33 22.42 -48.54
CA ASN A 75 7.46 23.87 -48.69
C ASN A 75 6.12 24.53 -48.29
N SER A 76 5.99 25.02 -47.05
CA SER A 76 5.08 26.11 -46.59
C SER A 76 4.99 26.18 -45.04
N PRO A 77 4.93 27.38 -44.43
CA PRO A 77 4.94 27.59 -42.98
C PRO A 77 3.53 27.42 -42.35
N MET A 78 2.93 26.23 -42.47
CA MET A 78 1.60 25.93 -41.89
C MET A 78 1.56 24.64 -41.04
N VAL A 79 2.71 24.12 -40.61
CA VAL A 79 2.82 22.81 -39.92
C VAL A 79 3.17 22.89 -38.42
N THR A 80 3.37 24.09 -37.87
CA THR A 80 3.90 24.24 -36.49
C THR A 80 2.84 24.12 -35.37
N VAL A 81 1.54 24.18 -35.66
CA VAL A 81 0.49 24.25 -34.61
C VAL A 81 -0.21 22.91 -34.32
N MET A 82 -0.20 21.94 -35.26
CA MET A 82 -0.79 20.61 -35.03
C MET A 82 0.21 19.55 -34.55
N THR A 83 1.52 19.81 -34.64
CA THR A 83 2.55 18.84 -34.28
C THR A 83 2.73 18.68 -32.76
N ARG A 84 2.47 19.71 -31.94
CA ARG A 84 2.72 19.66 -30.47
C ARG A 84 1.77 18.74 -29.70
N VAL A 85 0.50 18.61 -30.09
CA VAL A 85 -0.46 17.72 -29.41
C VAL A 85 -0.18 16.24 -29.75
N GLU A 86 0.38 15.97 -30.94
CA GLU A 86 0.68 14.60 -31.39
C GLU A 86 2.06 14.11 -30.94
N THR A 87 3.09 14.97 -30.86
CA THR A 87 4.43 14.55 -30.38
C THR A 87 4.48 14.22 -28.90
N VAL A 88 3.67 14.88 -28.05
CA VAL A 88 3.58 14.53 -26.62
C VAL A 88 2.81 13.22 -26.41
N SER A 89 1.87 12.89 -27.31
CA SER A 89 1.14 11.61 -27.28
C SER A 89 1.94 10.41 -27.79
N PHE A 90 2.92 10.62 -28.69
CA PHE A 90 3.58 9.50 -29.38
C PHE A 90 4.70 8.83 -28.57
N SER A 91 5.40 9.56 -27.69
CA SER A 91 6.53 9.00 -26.93
C SER A 91 6.11 8.12 -25.74
N HIS A 92 4.88 8.30 -25.22
CA HIS A 92 4.37 7.56 -24.06
C HIS A 92 3.29 6.51 -24.39
N SER A 93 2.61 6.60 -25.54
CA SER A 93 1.51 5.66 -25.88
C SER A 93 1.97 4.26 -26.28
N ALA A 94 3.22 4.09 -26.73
CA ALA A 94 3.73 2.79 -27.18
C ALA A 94 3.90 1.76 -26.06
N HIS A 95 3.92 2.17 -24.78
CA HIS A 95 4.28 1.27 -23.68
C HIS A 95 3.14 0.90 -22.71
N PHE A 96 1.99 1.57 -22.78
CA PHE A 96 0.81 1.27 -21.93
C PHE A 96 -0.32 0.53 -22.65
N CYS A 97 -0.19 0.29 -23.96
CA CYS A 97 -1.21 -0.37 -24.79
C CYS A 97 -1.14 -1.91 -24.77
N ASN A 98 -0.79 -2.52 -23.63
CA ASN A 98 -0.70 -3.99 -23.50
C ASN A 98 -1.60 -4.53 -22.38
N GLN A 99 -2.86 -4.08 -22.36
CA GLN A 99 -3.95 -4.82 -21.71
C GLN A 99 -5.17 -4.83 -22.64
N PRO A 100 -5.88 -5.97 -22.76
CA PRO A 100 -7.11 -6.05 -23.52
C PRO A 100 -8.18 -5.23 -22.77
N SER A 101 -8.29 -3.94 -23.07
CA SER A 101 -9.26 -3.06 -22.43
C SER A 101 -10.63 -3.22 -23.09
N ARG A 102 -11.57 -3.86 -22.40
CA ARG A 102 -13.01 -3.61 -22.58
C ARG A 102 -13.21 -2.08 -22.55
N LYS A 103 -13.78 -1.48 -23.60
CA LYS A 103 -13.99 -0.01 -23.70
C LYS A 103 -14.70 0.50 -22.43
N MET A 104 -13.97 1.18 -21.54
CA MET A 104 -14.50 1.67 -20.28
C MET A 104 -14.93 3.14 -20.42
N LYS A 105 -16.12 3.51 -19.95
CA LYS A 105 -16.61 4.91 -19.95
C LYS A 105 -15.63 5.81 -19.18
N PHE A 106 -15.18 6.94 -19.76
CA PHE A 106 -14.11 7.81 -19.19
C PHE A 106 -14.31 8.21 -17.72
N GLY A 107 -15.55 8.45 -17.26
CA GLY A 107 -15.79 8.79 -15.84
C GLY A 107 -15.35 7.68 -14.87
N LYS A 108 -15.48 6.40 -15.26
CA LYS A 108 -14.98 5.27 -14.47
C LYS A 108 -13.45 5.21 -14.52
N GLU A 109 -12.85 5.55 -15.67
CA GLU A 109 -11.40 5.62 -15.84
C GLU A 109 -10.77 6.76 -15.02
N PHE A 110 -11.37 7.94 -15.07
CA PHE A 110 -10.96 9.13 -14.32
C PHE A 110 -10.90 8.82 -12.82
N LYS A 111 -12.01 8.30 -12.26
CA LYS A 111 -12.03 7.82 -10.86
C LYS A 111 -11.06 6.68 -10.59
N LYS A 112 -10.74 5.84 -11.59
CA LYS A 112 -9.78 4.73 -11.44
C LYS A 112 -8.33 5.20 -11.37
N LYS A 113 -7.99 6.27 -12.08
CA LYS A 113 -6.63 6.79 -12.23
C LYS A 113 -6.27 7.89 -11.24
N MET A 114 -7.23 8.40 -10.45
CA MET A 114 -6.96 9.36 -9.37
C MET A 114 -6.03 8.79 -8.30
N VAL A 115 -5.16 9.64 -7.80
CA VAL A 115 -4.45 9.44 -6.53
C VAL A 115 -5.48 9.57 -5.39
N PRO A 116 -5.73 8.51 -4.59
CA PRO A 116 -6.75 8.53 -3.53
C PRO A 116 -6.61 9.70 -2.55
N GLU A 117 -5.38 10.00 -2.16
CA GLU A 117 -5.02 11.07 -1.22
C GLU A 117 -5.31 12.47 -1.77
N TRP A 118 -5.43 12.64 -3.09
CA TRP A 118 -5.73 13.92 -3.75
C TRP A 118 -7.12 13.95 -4.38
N ALA A 119 -7.98 12.96 -4.09
CA ALA A 119 -9.26 12.79 -4.79
C ALA A 119 -10.14 14.06 -4.77
N GLU A 120 -10.09 14.86 -3.72
CA GLU A 120 -10.83 16.13 -3.59
C GLU A 120 -10.30 17.26 -4.46
N ALA A 121 -8.99 17.24 -4.69
CA ALA A 121 -8.31 18.24 -5.50
C ALA A 121 -8.57 18.03 -6.99
N TYR A 122 -8.95 16.82 -7.44
CA TYR A 122 -9.36 16.59 -8.83
C TYR A 122 -10.70 17.28 -9.14
N MET A 123 -10.93 17.59 -10.42
CA MET A 123 -12.22 18.10 -10.90
C MET A 123 -13.37 17.16 -10.53
N ASP A 124 -14.50 17.72 -10.05
CA ASP A 124 -15.77 17.01 -9.92
C ASP A 124 -16.46 16.78 -11.28
N TYR A 125 -15.87 15.88 -12.08
CA TYR A 125 -16.36 15.51 -13.41
C TYR A 125 -17.78 14.94 -13.38
N ASN A 126 -18.17 14.26 -12.29
CA ASN A 126 -19.51 13.68 -12.16
C ASN A 126 -20.55 14.74 -11.79
N GLY A 127 -20.20 15.70 -10.93
CA GLY A 127 -21.04 16.86 -10.64
C GLY A 127 -21.34 17.68 -11.89
N LEU A 128 -20.31 18.00 -12.68
CA LEU A 128 -20.48 18.70 -13.97
C LEU A 128 -21.35 17.90 -14.95
N LYS A 129 -21.15 16.57 -15.03
CA LYS A 129 -22.00 15.69 -15.85
C LYS A 129 -23.47 15.69 -15.40
N ARG A 130 -23.75 15.88 -14.12
CA ARG A 130 -25.12 15.97 -13.60
C ARG A 130 -25.81 17.23 -14.10
N ILE A 131 -25.14 18.38 -14.01
CA ILE A 131 -25.65 19.66 -14.55
C ILE A 131 -25.91 19.55 -16.06
N LEU A 132 -25.01 18.93 -16.82
CA LEU A 132 -25.22 18.71 -18.26
C LEU A 132 -26.39 17.76 -18.57
N ARG A 133 -26.71 16.82 -17.67
CA ARG A 133 -27.88 15.95 -17.82
C ARG A 133 -29.16 16.73 -17.59
N GLU A 134 -29.21 17.55 -16.55
CA GLU A 134 -30.34 18.46 -16.28
C GLU A 134 -30.59 19.38 -17.48
N LEU A 135 -29.53 19.92 -18.09
CA LEU A 135 -29.63 20.73 -19.30
C LEU A 135 -30.20 19.94 -20.49
N ARG A 136 -29.77 18.69 -20.69
CA ARG A 136 -30.29 17.81 -21.75
C ARG A 136 -31.77 17.51 -21.53
N GLU A 137 -32.16 17.16 -20.31
CA GLU A 137 -33.55 16.85 -19.95
C GLU A 137 -34.46 18.08 -20.14
N TYR A 138 -33.98 19.27 -19.77
CA TYR A 138 -34.68 20.53 -20.01
C TYR A 138 -34.93 20.77 -21.51
N LYS A 139 -33.90 20.62 -22.34
CA LYS A 139 -34.01 20.75 -23.81
C LYS A 139 -34.96 19.72 -24.41
N GLN A 140 -34.91 18.46 -23.97
CA GLN A 140 -35.82 17.41 -24.43
C GLN A 140 -37.28 17.72 -24.08
N ARG A 141 -37.55 18.12 -22.82
CA ARG A 141 -38.90 18.50 -22.39
C ARG A 141 -39.45 19.69 -23.19
N LYS A 142 -38.59 20.66 -23.50
CA LYS A 142 -38.96 21.80 -24.35
C LYS A 142 -39.27 21.34 -25.77
N HIS A 143 -38.39 20.56 -26.41
CA HIS A 143 -38.63 20.06 -27.76
C HIS A 143 -39.95 19.27 -27.87
N SER A 144 -40.28 18.47 -26.85
CA SER A 144 -41.58 17.77 -26.78
C SER A 144 -42.77 18.72 -26.62
N ARG A 145 -42.64 19.84 -25.88
CA ARG A 145 -43.69 20.87 -25.77
C ARG A 145 -43.84 21.64 -27.07
N ASP A 146 -42.74 22.11 -27.67
CA ASP A 146 -42.76 22.84 -28.94
C ASP A 146 -43.39 21.99 -30.06
N LEU A 147 -43.10 20.68 -30.09
CA LEU A 147 -43.71 19.74 -31.03
C LEU A 147 -45.21 19.54 -30.76
N LEU A 148 -45.64 19.55 -29.50
CA LEU A 148 -47.04 19.42 -29.11
C LEU A 148 -47.82 20.71 -29.45
N ASP A 149 -47.24 21.88 -29.17
CA ASP A 149 -47.81 23.18 -29.51
C ASP A 149 -47.89 23.39 -31.02
N HIS A 150 -46.87 22.95 -31.78
CA HIS A 150 -46.94 22.94 -33.25
C HIS A 150 -48.03 22.00 -33.79
N LYS A 151 -48.23 20.83 -33.18
CA LYS A 151 -49.32 19.91 -33.57
C LYS A 151 -50.70 20.48 -33.23
N ILE A 152 -50.85 21.15 -32.09
CA ILE A 152 -52.10 21.82 -31.68
C ILE A 152 -52.38 23.03 -32.59
N ALA A 153 -51.36 23.81 -32.94
CA ALA A 153 -51.47 24.92 -33.88
C ALA A 153 -51.81 24.46 -35.31
N ALA A 154 -51.20 23.35 -35.78
CA ALA A 154 -51.51 22.75 -37.07
C ALA A 154 -52.93 22.15 -37.12
N ALA A 155 -53.44 21.61 -36.01
CA ALA A 155 -54.82 21.11 -35.91
C ALA A 155 -55.88 22.24 -35.86
N ARG A 156 -55.48 23.49 -35.57
CA ARG A 156 -56.35 24.68 -35.56
C ARG A 156 -56.29 25.51 -36.84
N ALA A 157 -55.44 25.13 -37.81
CA ALA A 157 -55.33 25.83 -39.08
C ALA A 157 -56.39 25.33 -40.10
N PRO A 158 -57.10 26.21 -40.82
CA PRO A 158 -58.05 25.81 -41.87
C PRO A 158 -57.31 25.20 -43.09
N PRO A 159 -57.98 24.35 -43.91
CA PRO A 159 -57.32 23.64 -45.00
C PRO A 159 -56.83 24.62 -46.09
N PRO A 160 -55.65 24.35 -46.72
CA PRO A 160 -55.06 25.31 -47.64
C PRO A 160 -55.75 25.26 -49.00
N ASN A 161 -56.13 26.42 -49.53
CA ASN A 161 -56.42 26.59 -50.94
C ASN A 161 -55.12 26.50 -51.74
N ARG A 162 -55.06 25.54 -52.67
CA ARG A 162 -53.99 25.39 -53.66
C ARG A 162 -53.92 26.60 -54.59
N ILE A 163 -52.77 27.27 -54.65
CA ILE A 163 -52.29 27.91 -55.87
C ILE A 163 -50.81 27.55 -56.05
N ILE A 164 -50.53 27.02 -57.23
CA ILE A 164 -49.21 26.68 -57.76
C ILE A 164 -48.62 27.94 -58.39
N SER A 165 -47.41 28.33 -57.99
CA SER A 165 -46.48 29.05 -58.86
C SER A 165 -45.05 28.79 -58.38
N GLY A 166 -44.20 28.41 -59.33
CA GLY A 166 -42.86 27.92 -59.08
C GLY A 166 -41.77 28.96 -59.33
N ILE A 167 -40.58 28.57 -58.85
CA ILE A 167 -39.23 28.94 -59.30
C ILE A 167 -38.82 30.40 -59.09
N GLU A 168 -38.00 30.64 -58.06
CA GLU A 168 -36.65 31.17 -58.29
C GLU A 168 -35.68 30.69 -57.20
N LEU A 169 -34.64 30.00 -57.65
CA LEU A 169 -33.47 29.57 -56.89
C LEU A 169 -32.54 30.78 -56.78
N GLN A 170 -32.31 31.31 -55.58
CA GLN A 170 -31.18 32.20 -55.32
C GLN A 170 -30.15 31.49 -54.44
N ILE A 171 -29.13 30.96 -55.11
CA ILE A 171 -27.82 30.66 -54.54
C ILE A 171 -27.08 31.99 -54.40
N SER A 172 -26.73 32.38 -53.18
CA SER A 172 -25.62 33.29 -52.87
C SER A 172 -24.85 32.67 -51.69
N SER A 173 -23.96 31.72 -52.00
CA SER A 173 -22.50 31.92 -52.12
C SER A 173 -21.83 32.45 -50.85
N LEU A 174 -20.96 31.60 -50.32
CA LEU A 174 -19.82 31.94 -49.46
C LEU A 174 -19.20 33.29 -49.84
N GLN A 175 -19.01 34.16 -48.85
CA GLN A 175 -17.71 34.68 -48.41
C GLN A 175 -17.97 35.83 -47.43
N ASN A 176 -17.63 35.61 -46.16
CA ASN A 176 -16.98 36.66 -45.38
C ASN A 176 -16.03 36.01 -44.36
N THR A 177 -14.77 35.94 -44.77
CA THR A 177 -13.61 35.90 -43.88
C THR A 177 -13.53 37.25 -43.18
N ASN A 178 -13.95 37.32 -41.92
CA ASN A 178 -13.41 38.16 -40.86
C ASN A 178 -14.03 37.69 -39.54
N GLY A 179 -13.25 37.63 -38.47
CA GLY A 179 -13.63 36.98 -37.22
C GLY A 179 -14.91 37.55 -36.61
N ASP A 180 -15.99 36.75 -36.64
CA ASP A 180 -17.27 37.11 -36.03
C ASP A 180 -17.18 37.09 -34.50
N ILE A 181 -17.25 38.28 -33.93
CA ILE A 181 -17.52 38.54 -32.51
C ILE A 181 -18.94 38.03 -32.14
N GLU A 182 -19.83 37.82 -33.13
CA GLU A 182 -21.21 37.36 -32.94
C GLU A 182 -21.35 35.88 -32.53
N ASP A 183 -20.28 35.07 -32.66
CA ASP A 183 -20.28 33.64 -32.30
C ASP A 183 -19.70 33.36 -30.90
N GLN A 184 -19.30 34.39 -30.16
CA GLN A 184 -18.79 34.22 -28.78
C GLN A 184 -19.94 33.93 -27.80
N VAL A 185 -19.98 32.69 -27.34
CA VAL A 185 -20.99 32.21 -26.37
C VAL A 185 -20.58 32.47 -24.91
N ILE A 186 -19.27 32.61 -24.68
CA ILE A 186 -18.66 32.82 -23.35
C ILE A 186 -17.60 33.92 -23.41
N ASP A 187 -17.53 34.71 -22.35
CA ASP A 187 -16.44 35.63 -22.05
C ASP A 187 -15.78 35.21 -20.73
N VAL A 188 -14.49 34.86 -20.73
CA VAL A 188 -13.80 34.37 -19.54
C VAL A 188 -12.86 35.46 -19.03
N ASN A 189 -13.24 36.06 -17.91
CA ASN A 189 -12.48 37.11 -17.25
C ASN A 189 -11.42 36.50 -16.31
N THR A 190 -10.19 37.01 -16.40
CA THR A 190 -9.11 36.69 -15.46
C THR A 190 -9.05 37.78 -14.40
N LEU A 191 -9.50 37.48 -13.19
CA LEU A 191 -9.45 38.37 -12.04
C LEU A 191 -8.12 38.17 -11.31
N HIS A 192 -7.41 39.26 -11.02
CA HIS A 192 -6.24 39.23 -10.14
C HIS A 192 -6.74 39.34 -8.69
N GLY A 193 -6.56 38.27 -7.91
CA GLY A 193 -6.82 38.29 -6.47
C GLY A 193 -5.62 38.83 -5.69
N ASP A 194 -5.87 39.22 -4.43
CA ASP A 194 -4.84 39.72 -3.51
C ASP A 194 -3.76 38.64 -3.31
N GLY A 195 -2.54 38.92 -3.79
CA GLY A 195 -1.40 38.00 -3.85
C GLY A 195 -1.36 37.09 -5.09
N CYS A 196 -0.88 37.59 -6.24
CA CYS A 196 -0.37 36.83 -7.43
C CYS A 196 -1.18 35.59 -7.89
N ARG A 197 -2.46 35.48 -7.54
CA ARG A 197 -3.35 34.35 -7.85
C ARG A 197 -4.36 34.81 -8.89
N GLN A 198 -4.27 34.21 -10.08
CA GLN A 198 -5.23 34.42 -11.15
C GLN A 198 -6.48 33.57 -10.87
N PHE A 199 -7.64 34.21 -10.83
CA PHE A 199 -8.93 33.58 -10.71
C PHE A 199 -9.69 33.69 -12.04
N TYR A 200 -10.17 32.57 -12.54
CA TYR A 200 -10.94 32.53 -13.78
C TYR A 200 -12.44 32.62 -13.47
N LYS A 201 -13.15 33.49 -14.20
CA LYS A 201 -14.61 33.63 -14.09
C LYS A 201 -15.23 33.84 -15.47
N THR A 202 -16.08 32.92 -15.86
CA THR A 202 -16.81 32.90 -17.12
C THR A 202 -18.12 33.63 -16.98
N LYS A 203 -18.28 34.69 -17.75
CA LYS A 203 -19.55 35.34 -18.04
C LYS A 203 -20.15 34.66 -19.28
N PHE A 204 -21.18 33.86 -19.08
CA PHE A 204 -21.99 33.38 -20.19
C PHE A 204 -22.67 34.59 -20.85
N LEU A 205 -22.57 34.74 -22.17
CA LEU A 205 -23.06 35.96 -22.85
C LEU A 205 -24.54 35.85 -23.28
N ARG A 206 -25.11 34.64 -23.25
CA ARG A 206 -26.50 34.37 -23.68
C ARG A 206 -27.45 34.05 -22.51
N GLN A 207 -27.30 34.77 -21.40
CA GLN A 207 -28.06 34.51 -20.16
C GLN A 207 -29.56 34.75 -20.30
N SER A 208 -29.96 35.59 -21.26
CA SER A 208 -31.36 35.94 -21.55
C SER A 208 -32.09 34.89 -22.41
N GLU A 209 -31.41 33.86 -22.92
CA GLU A 209 -32.02 32.77 -23.66
C GLU A 209 -32.62 31.71 -22.71
N GLU A 210 -33.75 31.08 -23.09
CA GLU A 210 -34.40 30.04 -22.29
C GLU A 210 -33.47 28.83 -22.03
N GLY A 211 -33.26 28.50 -20.74
CA GLY A 211 -32.29 27.50 -20.30
C GLY A 211 -30.90 28.06 -19.95
N GLY A 212 -30.68 29.37 -20.13
CA GLY A 212 -29.43 30.06 -19.83
C GLY A 212 -28.98 29.96 -18.36
N GLU A 213 -29.92 29.86 -17.40
CA GLU A 213 -29.60 29.71 -15.97
C GLU A 213 -28.83 28.42 -15.65
N ILE A 214 -29.17 27.32 -16.33
CA ILE A 214 -28.50 26.02 -16.15
C ILE A 214 -27.09 26.07 -16.77
N GLU A 215 -26.93 26.75 -17.91
CA GLU A 215 -25.62 26.96 -18.53
C GLU A 215 -24.73 27.89 -17.69
N VAL A 216 -25.29 28.94 -17.09
CA VAL A 216 -24.59 29.80 -16.12
C VAL A 216 -24.14 28.98 -14.91
N ALA A 217 -25.00 28.12 -14.37
CA ALA A 217 -24.64 27.23 -13.28
C ALA A 217 -23.53 26.23 -13.67
N PHE A 218 -23.54 25.73 -14.91
CA PHE A 218 -22.48 24.87 -15.44
C PHE A 218 -21.15 25.60 -15.51
N PHE A 219 -21.09 26.78 -16.14
CA PHE A 219 -19.84 27.53 -16.28
C PHE A 219 -19.31 28.04 -14.94
N ARG A 220 -20.19 28.51 -14.05
CA ARG A 220 -19.80 28.85 -12.66
C ARG A 220 -19.15 27.66 -11.96
N LYS A 221 -19.76 26.48 -12.07
CA LYS A 221 -19.20 25.27 -11.46
C LYS A 221 -17.88 24.87 -12.13
N LEU A 222 -17.77 25.01 -13.46
CA LEU A 222 -16.56 24.68 -14.20
C LEU A 222 -15.39 25.57 -13.78
N ASP A 223 -15.62 26.86 -13.58
CA ASP A 223 -14.62 27.81 -13.10
C ASP A 223 -14.20 27.55 -11.66
N GLU A 224 -15.14 27.21 -10.77
CA GLU A 224 -14.82 26.75 -9.41
C GLU A 224 -13.86 25.55 -9.47
N GLU A 225 -14.12 24.59 -10.34
CA GLU A 225 -13.26 23.42 -10.49
C GLU A 225 -11.90 23.77 -11.12
N LEU A 226 -11.84 24.70 -12.09
CA LEU A 226 -10.57 25.18 -12.66
C LEU A 226 -9.72 25.89 -11.62
N ASN A 227 -10.30 26.83 -10.87
CA ASN A 227 -9.59 27.56 -9.82
C ASN A 227 -9.09 26.61 -8.73
N LYS A 228 -9.92 25.63 -8.33
CA LYS A 228 -9.54 24.60 -7.34
C LYS A 228 -8.35 23.76 -7.80
N VAL A 229 -8.44 23.19 -9.01
CA VAL A 229 -7.38 22.34 -9.59
C VAL A 229 -6.09 23.13 -9.80
N ASN A 230 -6.20 24.34 -10.36
CA ASN A 230 -5.06 25.21 -10.66
C ASN A 230 -4.33 25.67 -9.38
N THR A 231 -5.08 26.04 -8.34
CA THR A 231 -4.52 26.44 -7.04
C THR A 231 -3.79 25.28 -6.38
N PHE A 232 -4.43 24.11 -6.30
CA PHE A 232 -3.80 22.92 -5.72
C PHE A 232 -2.51 22.52 -6.48
N TYR A 233 -2.55 22.55 -7.81
CA TYR A 233 -1.38 22.24 -8.62
C TYR A 233 -0.25 23.23 -8.36
N LYS A 234 -0.52 24.54 -8.38
CA LYS A 234 0.47 25.59 -8.11
C LYS A 234 1.11 25.44 -6.73
N ASP A 235 0.29 25.25 -5.68
CA ASP A 235 0.79 25.08 -4.32
C ASP A 235 1.69 23.84 -4.20
N LYS A 236 1.34 22.74 -4.87
CA LYS A 236 2.16 21.52 -4.89
C LYS A 236 3.43 21.64 -5.74
N VAL A 237 3.39 22.40 -6.83
CA VAL A 237 4.59 22.69 -7.64
C VAL A 237 5.59 23.54 -6.84
N GLU A 238 5.12 24.52 -6.08
CA GLU A 238 6.01 25.28 -5.19
C GLU A 238 6.61 24.42 -4.05
N GLU A 239 5.83 23.50 -3.46
CA GLU A 239 6.33 22.54 -2.47
C GLU A 239 7.48 21.69 -3.05
N VAL A 240 7.31 21.12 -4.25
CA VAL A 240 8.36 20.29 -4.87
C VAL A 240 9.54 21.12 -5.39
N LYS A 241 9.36 22.40 -5.72
CA LYS A 241 10.47 23.32 -6.04
C LYS A 241 11.33 23.60 -4.81
N GLN A 242 10.71 23.84 -3.66
CA GLN A 242 11.43 23.99 -2.39
C GLN A 242 12.17 22.70 -2.03
N GLU A 243 11.52 21.54 -2.18
CA GLU A 243 12.16 20.24 -1.97
C GLU A 243 13.33 20.01 -2.93
N ALA A 244 13.20 20.39 -4.21
CA ALA A 244 14.30 20.32 -5.20
C ALA A 244 15.50 21.16 -4.76
N ASN A 245 15.28 22.43 -4.37
CA ASN A 245 16.35 23.31 -3.91
C ASN A 245 17.06 22.72 -2.68
N HIS A 246 16.31 22.11 -1.76
CA HIS A 246 16.90 21.44 -0.62
C HIS A 246 17.71 20.20 -1.04
N LEU A 247 17.23 19.42 -2.02
CA LEU A 247 17.97 18.27 -2.56
C LEU A 247 19.25 18.67 -3.29
N ASP A 248 19.25 19.81 -3.98
CA ASP A 248 20.43 20.37 -4.63
C ASP A 248 21.52 20.69 -3.58
N LYS A 249 21.16 21.37 -2.49
CA LYS A 249 22.06 21.58 -1.34
C LYS A 249 22.61 20.26 -0.77
N GLN A 250 21.75 19.25 -0.61
CA GLN A 250 22.18 17.93 -0.12
C GLN A 250 23.13 17.21 -1.08
N MET A 251 22.98 17.44 -2.38
CA MET A 251 23.89 16.91 -3.40
C MET A 251 25.25 17.61 -3.33
N GLU A 252 25.29 18.93 -3.15
CA GLU A 252 26.53 19.69 -2.95
C GLU A 252 27.31 19.17 -1.74
N ALA A 253 26.63 18.97 -0.60
CA ALA A 253 27.21 18.37 0.60
C ALA A 253 27.71 16.92 0.36
N LEU A 254 27.00 16.11 -0.43
CA LEU A 254 27.45 14.77 -0.80
C LEU A 254 28.72 14.82 -1.66
N VAL A 255 28.80 15.73 -2.64
CA VAL A 255 29.97 15.87 -3.50
C VAL A 255 31.17 16.34 -2.67
N ALA A 256 30.98 17.32 -1.78
CA ALA A 256 32.01 17.76 -0.84
C ALA A 256 32.52 16.60 0.05
N LEU A 257 31.60 15.79 0.57
CA LEU A 257 31.93 14.59 1.35
C LEU A 257 32.73 13.58 0.51
N ARG A 258 32.35 13.34 -0.75
CA ARG A 258 33.09 12.45 -1.68
C ARG A 258 34.51 12.96 -1.91
N ILE A 259 34.71 14.27 -2.11
CA ILE A 259 36.02 14.89 -2.31
C ILE A 259 36.90 14.66 -1.07
N LYS A 260 36.38 14.96 0.13
CA LYS A 260 37.10 14.78 1.39
C LYS A 260 37.52 13.33 1.64
N VAL A 261 36.64 12.37 1.37
CA VAL A 261 36.92 10.93 1.54
C VAL A 261 37.92 10.41 0.49
N LYS A 262 37.89 10.93 -0.75
CA LYS A 262 38.84 10.54 -1.81
C LYS A 262 40.22 11.17 -1.64
N ASN A 263 40.31 12.40 -1.12
CA ASN A 263 41.55 13.17 -0.97
C ASN A 263 41.88 13.55 0.49
N PRO A 264 42.11 12.57 1.40
CA PRO A 264 42.33 12.87 2.81
C PRO A 264 43.62 13.67 3.10
N LYS A 265 44.62 13.61 2.21
CA LYS A 265 45.95 14.21 2.40
C LYS A 265 46.02 15.72 2.11
N GLN A 266 45.12 16.26 1.29
CA GLN A 266 45.17 17.66 0.86
C GLN A 266 44.50 18.61 1.86
N TYR A 267 43.50 18.12 2.60
CA TYR A 267 42.70 18.90 3.54
C TYR A 267 42.99 18.60 5.02
N GLY A 268 43.64 17.48 5.34
CA GLY A 268 44.08 17.17 6.71
C GLY A 268 45.22 18.05 7.24
N SER A 269 45.85 18.86 6.40
CA SER A 269 47.02 19.66 6.78
C SER A 269 46.72 21.11 7.18
N ASN A 270 45.51 21.62 6.95
CA ASN A 270 45.17 23.03 7.26
C ASN A 270 44.47 23.23 8.62
N SER A 271 44.01 22.16 9.27
CA SER A 271 43.35 22.25 10.59
C SER A 271 44.32 22.49 11.78
N LYS A 272 45.63 22.67 11.53
CA LYS A 272 46.65 22.88 12.58
C LYS A 272 47.40 24.21 12.50
N ARG A 273 47.03 25.15 11.61
CA ARG A 273 47.82 26.39 11.40
C ARG A 273 47.24 27.70 11.93
N HIS A 274 46.07 27.70 12.59
CA HIS A 274 45.58 28.86 13.33
C HIS A 274 45.39 28.56 14.83
N ARG A 275 46.48 28.29 15.52
CA ARG A 275 46.66 28.62 16.94
C ARG A 275 48.16 28.65 17.22
N ASN A 276 48.59 29.72 17.88
CA ASN A 276 49.93 30.00 18.40
C ASN A 276 50.76 31.01 17.57
N SER A 277 50.43 32.28 17.73
CA SER A 277 51.40 33.37 17.62
C SER A 277 51.87 33.76 19.03
N SER A 278 53.00 33.22 19.45
CA SER A 278 53.90 33.87 20.41
C SER A 278 55.31 33.28 20.25
N VAL A 279 56.15 34.06 19.58
CA VAL A 279 57.63 33.95 19.50
C VAL A 279 58.16 34.33 20.90
N PRO A 280 59.26 33.75 21.48
CA PRO A 280 60.59 33.95 20.91
C PRO A 280 61.74 32.92 21.11
N LEU A 281 62.71 33.07 20.19
CA LEU A 281 64.17 32.91 20.25
C LEU A 281 64.80 31.54 20.56
N THR A 282 65.57 31.00 19.62
CA THR A 282 67.05 31.17 19.55
C THR A 282 67.65 30.47 18.32
N SER A 283 68.87 30.92 18.00
CA SER A 283 69.64 30.83 16.77
C SER A 283 70.29 29.48 16.43
N ASN A 284 70.35 29.21 15.12
CA ASN A 284 71.31 28.42 14.34
C ASN A 284 72.56 27.86 15.03
N LYS A 285 72.88 26.60 14.73
CA LYS A 285 74.12 26.23 14.02
C LYS A 285 74.06 24.82 13.40
N SER A 286 74.67 24.77 12.23
CA SER A 286 74.99 23.67 11.30
C SER A 286 75.61 22.42 11.90
N SER A 287 75.47 21.26 11.22
CA SER A 287 76.58 20.38 10.81
C SER A 287 76.09 19.28 9.87
N ALA A 288 76.89 19.01 8.83
CA ALA A 288 76.72 17.95 7.86
C ALA A 288 77.71 16.79 8.12
N ALA A 289 77.41 15.66 7.49
CA ALA A 289 78.32 14.60 7.03
C ALA A 289 78.76 13.46 7.98
N ASP A 290 79.15 12.38 7.31
CA ASP A 290 79.73 11.09 7.69
C ASP A 290 78.82 10.06 8.38
N ALA A 291 78.93 8.74 8.20
CA ALA A 291 79.47 7.78 7.23
C ALA A 291 79.50 6.41 7.97
N SER A 292 79.42 5.28 7.23
CA SER A 292 79.55 3.88 7.71
C SER A 292 78.37 3.37 8.57
N GLY A 293 77.89 2.13 8.49
CA GLY A 293 78.28 0.90 7.79
C GLY A 293 77.51 -0.26 8.44
N ASN A 294 77.40 -1.38 7.72
CA ASN A 294 76.90 -2.71 8.12
C ASN A 294 75.42 -3.07 7.81
N GLU A 295 75.24 -3.69 6.65
CA GLU A 295 74.41 -4.90 6.44
C GLU A 295 75.20 -6.18 6.84
N PRO A 296 74.75 -7.46 6.70
CA PRO A 296 73.42 -8.02 6.30
C PRO A 296 72.96 -9.28 7.12
N MET A 297 71.74 -9.79 6.83
CA MET A 297 71.38 -11.22 6.50
C MET A 297 69.86 -11.45 6.73
N ASP A 298 69.05 -11.85 5.73
CA ASP A 298 68.88 -13.18 5.06
C ASP A 298 68.13 -14.19 5.98
N LEU A 299 67.12 -15.00 5.66
CA LEU A 299 66.49 -15.63 4.47
C LEU A 299 64.94 -15.72 4.74
N THR A 300 63.98 -16.00 3.85
CA THR A 300 63.85 -17.18 2.94
C THR A 300 62.65 -17.02 1.97
N SER A 301 62.85 -17.46 0.73
CA SER A 301 61.88 -17.76 -0.35
C SER A 301 60.97 -18.97 0.01
N GLU A 302 59.83 -19.32 -0.60
CA GLU A 302 59.51 -19.75 -2.00
C GLU A 302 57.95 -19.87 -2.14
N ASN A 303 57.30 -19.37 -3.21
CA ASN A 303 57.00 -19.95 -4.55
C ASN A 303 55.73 -20.85 -4.62
N GLU A 304 54.62 -20.42 -5.28
CA GLU A 304 54.10 -20.83 -6.63
C GLU A 304 53.74 -22.35 -6.76
N GLN A 305 52.65 -22.87 -7.38
CA GLN A 305 52.04 -22.57 -8.69
C GLN A 305 50.78 -23.46 -8.99
N HIS A 306 49.87 -22.95 -9.84
CA HIS A 306 48.98 -23.52 -10.92
C HIS A 306 48.29 -24.91 -10.96
N GLN A 307 47.07 -24.90 -11.57
CA GLN A 307 46.56 -25.67 -12.76
C GLN A 307 45.02 -25.42 -12.96
N ARG A 308 44.27 -25.72 -14.05
CA ARG A 308 44.27 -25.55 -15.54
C ARG A 308 42.97 -26.25 -16.08
N GLU A 309 42.06 -25.53 -16.78
CA GLU A 309 41.12 -25.87 -17.92
C GLU A 309 40.27 -27.20 -18.03
N PRO A 310 39.28 -27.41 -18.97
CA PRO A 310 38.95 -26.74 -20.28
C PRO A 310 37.44 -26.53 -20.74
N SER A 311 37.32 -25.80 -21.88
CA SER A 311 36.31 -25.44 -22.95
C SER A 311 35.12 -26.39 -23.39
N PRO A 312 34.27 -26.19 -24.47
CA PRO A 312 34.25 -25.21 -25.61
C PRO A 312 32.87 -24.72 -26.21
N GLY A 313 32.88 -23.76 -27.19
CA GLY A 313 31.84 -23.65 -28.26
C GLY A 313 31.62 -22.28 -28.99
N ALA A 314 32.15 -22.15 -30.22
CA ALA A 314 32.17 -21.10 -31.29
C ALA A 314 30.88 -20.25 -31.60
N SER A 315 30.86 -19.11 -32.34
CA SER A 315 31.64 -18.65 -33.52
C SER A 315 31.67 -17.11 -33.71
N GLU A 316 32.70 -16.65 -34.45
CA GLU A 316 33.13 -15.29 -34.84
C GLU A 316 32.27 -14.55 -35.88
N VAL A 317 32.30 -13.20 -35.87
CA VAL A 317 32.54 -12.32 -37.07
C VAL A 317 33.16 -10.97 -36.60
N ASN A 318 34.31 -10.60 -37.20
CA ASN A 318 35.11 -9.36 -37.09
C ASN A 318 34.42 -8.12 -37.75
N PRO A 319 34.74 -6.82 -37.46
CA PRO A 319 36.09 -6.30 -37.73
C PRO A 319 36.62 -5.06 -36.93
N THR A 320 37.93 -4.84 -37.15
CA THR A 320 38.69 -3.58 -37.19
C THR A 320 39.17 -2.88 -35.90
N HIS A 321 40.49 -2.94 -35.75
CA HIS A 321 41.39 -2.08 -34.98
C HIS A 321 40.95 -0.60 -34.92
N ILE A 322 40.70 -0.09 -33.71
CA ILE A 322 40.93 1.32 -33.35
C ILE A 322 41.62 1.34 -31.98
N LYS A 323 42.68 2.15 -31.91
CA LYS A 323 43.60 2.35 -30.79
C LYS A 323 42.87 2.63 -29.46
N ASN A 324 43.34 2.01 -28.38
CA ASN A 324 43.02 2.39 -27.00
C ASN A 324 43.45 3.84 -26.71
N PRO A 325 42.61 4.63 -26.02
CA PRO A 325 43.07 5.54 -24.99
C PRO A 325 42.56 5.08 -23.61
N GLY A 326 43.45 5.12 -22.63
CA GLY A 326 43.23 4.62 -21.28
C GLY A 326 42.37 5.53 -20.39
N SER A 327 41.83 4.89 -19.34
CA SER A 327 41.46 5.44 -18.03
C SER A 327 40.72 6.79 -18.02
N ASP A 328 39.39 6.74 -18.12
CA ASP A 328 38.50 7.89 -18.07
C ASP A 328 37.79 8.05 -16.71
N ASP A 329 38.52 7.86 -15.61
CA ASP A 329 38.02 8.15 -14.25
C ASP A 329 38.24 9.63 -13.83
N ARG A 330 38.85 10.44 -14.71
CA ARG A 330 39.10 11.87 -14.47
C ARG A 330 38.00 12.82 -14.95
N GLU A 331 37.12 12.40 -15.86
CA GLU A 331 36.08 13.29 -16.41
C GLU A 331 34.91 13.57 -15.45
N VAL A 332 34.68 12.76 -14.43
CA VAL A 332 33.55 12.95 -13.49
C VAL A 332 33.76 14.17 -12.56
N LEU A 333 34.97 14.73 -12.50
CA LEU A 333 35.33 15.77 -11.53
C LEU A 333 35.09 17.22 -11.99
N ASN A 334 34.72 17.47 -13.25
CA ASN A 334 34.87 18.80 -13.87
C ASN A 334 33.57 19.45 -14.39
N ILE A 335 32.42 19.24 -13.72
CA ILE A 335 31.13 19.86 -14.15
C ILE A 335 30.31 20.41 -12.97
N TYR A 336 30.98 20.91 -11.92
CA TYR A 336 30.32 21.79 -10.95
C TYR A 336 31.15 23.08 -10.88
N ASP A 337 30.60 24.14 -11.45
CA ASP A 337 31.13 25.49 -11.32
C ASP A 337 30.83 25.93 -9.87
N TYR A 338 31.82 25.75 -8.98
CA TYR A 338 31.66 25.98 -7.54
C TYR A 338 31.58 27.48 -7.25
N LYS A 339 30.52 27.90 -6.54
CA LYS A 339 30.45 29.23 -5.94
C LYS A 339 31.19 29.36 -4.59
N GLU A 340 31.47 28.24 -3.90
CA GLU A 340 32.04 28.20 -2.54
C GLU A 340 33.03 27.03 -2.34
N ASP A 341 33.96 27.13 -1.37
CA ASP A 341 34.96 26.09 -1.07
C ASP A 341 34.28 24.83 -0.48
N PRO A 342 34.50 23.62 -1.02
CA PRO A 342 33.93 22.37 -0.50
C PRO A 342 34.15 22.12 1.00
N LEU A 343 35.17 22.73 1.63
CA LEU A 343 35.36 22.65 3.08
C LEU A 343 34.38 23.50 3.87
N GLU A 344 34.02 24.68 3.37
CA GLU A 344 33.13 25.64 4.03
C GLU A 344 31.70 25.08 4.08
N VAL A 345 31.26 24.39 3.02
CA VAL A 345 29.98 23.66 2.99
C VAL A 345 29.93 22.54 4.04
N LEU A 346 31.04 21.84 4.29
CA LEU A 346 31.09 20.75 5.27
C LEU A 346 31.19 21.25 6.73
N GLU A 347 31.63 22.48 6.95
CA GLU A 347 31.68 23.12 8.27
C GLU A 347 30.27 23.50 8.75
N HIS A 348 29.38 23.87 7.83
CA HIS A 348 27.99 24.24 8.10
C HIS A 348 27.01 23.05 8.03
N VAL A 349 27.51 21.82 7.90
CA VAL A 349 26.68 20.62 7.69
C VAL A 349 26.92 19.56 8.75
N LYS A 350 25.85 19.16 9.44
CA LYS A 350 25.84 18.03 10.36
C LYS A 350 25.24 16.80 9.69
N ILE A 351 25.94 15.66 9.73
CA ILE A 351 25.38 14.38 9.29
C ILE A 351 24.39 13.89 10.36
N LYS A 352 23.12 13.77 10.00
CA LYS A 352 22.09 13.25 10.88
C LYS A 352 22.22 11.73 10.98
N ASN A 353 23.01 11.27 11.94
CA ASN A 353 23.06 9.86 12.32
C ASN A 353 21.76 9.49 13.07
N THR A 354 20.68 9.23 12.32
CA THR A 354 19.40 8.69 12.82
C THR A 354 19.48 7.22 13.27
N LEU A 355 20.66 6.77 13.71
CA LEU A 355 20.73 5.51 14.42
C LEU A 355 20.26 5.81 15.84
N GLU A 356 18.95 5.70 16.07
CA GLU A 356 18.40 5.47 17.41
C GLU A 356 18.90 4.10 17.88
N SER A 357 20.18 4.07 18.23
CA SER A 357 20.78 2.99 18.99
C SER A 357 20.12 3.00 20.37
N PRO A 358 19.88 1.85 21.00
CA PRO A 358 19.51 1.80 22.42
C PRO A 358 20.38 2.72 23.28
N ILE A 359 21.66 2.86 22.90
CA ILE A 359 22.67 3.67 23.57
C ILE A 359 22.37 5.18 23.44
N SER A 360 21.97 5.67 22.26
CA SER A 360 21.62 7.09 22.08
C SER A 360 20.33 7.47 22.81
N THR A 361 19.39 6.52 22.94
CA THR A 361 18.15 6.70 23.71
C THR A 361 18.42 6.76 25.22
N ILE A 362 19.30 5.90 25.74
CA ILE A 362 19.74 5.94 27.15
C ILE A 362 20.52 7.24 27.42
N LYS A 363 21.40 7.66 26.51
CA LYS A 363 22.17 8.92 26.60
C LYS A 363 21.33 10.19 26.43
N GLY A 364 20.16 10.09 25.82
CA GLY A 364 19.16 11.18 25.80
C GLY A 364 18.41 11.33 27.13
N VAL A 365 18.25 10.23 27.87
CA VAL A 365 17.65 10.22 29.23
C VAL A 365 18.68 10.64 30.29
N PHE A 366 19.93 10.22 30.13
CA PHE A 366 21.06 10.68 30.93
C PHE A 366 21.82 11.74 30.13
N LYS A 367 21.46 13.03 30.27
CA LYS A 367 22.11 14.19 29.60
C LYS A 367 23.64 14.07 29.56
N ASP A 368 24.17 13.41 28.55
CA ASP A 368 25.62 13.24 28.37
C ASP A 368 25.97 13.75 26.98
N SER A 369 26.08 15.07 26.89
CA SER A 369 26.49 15.82 25.71
C SER A 369 27.99 15.63 25.49
N ARG A 370 28.37 14.53 24.85
CA ARG A 370 29.61 14.49 24.07
C ARG A 370 29.22 14.41 22.61
N GLU A 371 29.43 15.53 21.93
CA GLU A 371 29.40 15.63 20.47
C GLU A 371 30.41 14.62 19.92
N GLU A 372 29.91 13.63 19.19
CA GLU A 372 30.78 12.74 18.42
C GLU A 372 31.34 13.56 17.26
N GLU A 373 32.60 13.98 17.37
CA GLU A 373 33.37 14.52 16.25
C GLU A 373 33.31 13.54 15.09
N LEU A 374 32.85 14.04 13.94
CA LEU A 374 32.60 13.32 12.70
C LEU A 374 33.88 12.62 12.21
N SER A 375 33.96 11.30 12.36
CA SER A 375 34.97 10.50 11.65
C SER A 375 34.46 10.20 10.24
N PHE A 376 34.64 11.13 9.31
CA PHE A 376 34.23 11.03 7.90
C PHE A 376 34.82 9.79 7.20
N GLY A 377 34.14 8.65 7.34
CA GLY A 377 34.60 7.34 6.87
C GLY A 377 33.94 6.90 5.56
N LYS A 378 34.58 5.96 4.83
CA LYS A 378 34.01 5.36 3.60
C LYS A 378 32.63 4.71 3.84
N GLU A 379 32.42 4.17 5.03
CA GLU A 379 31.15 3.53 5.42
C GLU A 379 30.02 4.54 5.63
N GLU A 380 30.32 5.73 6.16
CA GLU A 380 29.37 6.82 6.33
C GLU A 380 28.96 7.40 4.99
N LEU A 381 29.93 7.62 4.08
CA LEU A 381 29.66 8.04 2.71
C LEU A 381 28.69 7.07 2.02
N LYS A 382 28.93 5.76 2.12
CA LYS A 382 28.03 4.74 1.53
C LYS A 382 26.61 4.83 2.12
N ARG A 383 26.47 5.05 3.43
CA ARG A 383 25.16 5.21 4.08
C ARG A 383 24.43 6.47 3.61
N VAL A 384 25.14 7.59 3.48
CA VAL A 384 24.59 8.85 2.97
C VAL A 384 24.13 8.69 1.52
N GLU A 385 24.94 8.05 0.67
CA GLU A 385 24.58 7.76 -0.73
C GLU A 385 23.33 6.88 -0.84
N GLU A 386 23.23 5.81 -0.05
CA GLU A 386 22.05 4.94 -0.02
C GLU A 386 20.78 5.69 0.42
N ARG A 387 20.91 6.61 1.38
CA ARG A 387 19.80 7.47 1.83
C ARG A 387 19.39 8.45 0.74
N LEU A 388 20.32 9.19 0.14
CA LEU A 388 20.00 10.14 -0.93
C LEU A 388 19.41 9.43 -2.15
N ARG A 389 19.92 8.25 -2.52
CA ARG A 389 19.31 7.42 -3.57
C ARG A 389 17.83 7.15 -3.28
N ALA A 390 17.48 6.81 -2.05
CA ALA A 390 16.10 6.58 -1.65
C ALA A 390 15.25 7.87 -1.67
N VAL A 391 15.81 9.00 -1.23
CA VAL A 391 15.15 10.31 -1.26
C VAL A 391 14.83 10.73 -2.70
N PHE A 392 15.82 10.67 -3.61
CA PHE A 392 15.63 10.99 -5.02
C PHE A 392 14.57 10.13 -5.70
N ILE A 393 14.55 8.81 -5.43
CA ILE A 393 13.52 7.92 -5.96
C ILE A 393 12.11 8.35 -5.49
N GLN A 394 11.97 8.84 -4.26
CA GLN A 394 10.68 9.30 -3.75
C GLN A 394 10.28 10.65 -4.34
N PHE A 395 11.23 11.59 -4.40
CA PHE A 395 11.04 12.90 -5.05
C PHE A 395 10.61 12.74 -6.51
N TYR A 396 11.29 11.87 -7.25
CA TYR A 396 10.95 11.55 -8.63
C TYR A 396 9.52 11.02 -8.79
N HIS A 397 9.08 10.12 -7.91
CA HIS A 397 7.69 9.62 -7.94
C HIS A 397 6.66 10.71 -7.58
N LYS A 398 6.99 11.66 -6.69
CA LYS A 398 6.12 12.82 -6.40
C LYS A 398 5.86 13.63 -7.66
N LEU A 399 6.93 13.94 -8.40
CA LEU A 399 6.83 14.66 -9.67
C LEU A 399 5.98 13.91 -10.70
N GLN A 400 6.16 12.59 -10.84
CA GLN A 400 5.32 11.77 -11.74
C GLN A 400 3.83 11.79 -11.37
N LEU A 401 3.50 11.80 -10.08
CA LEU A 401 2.10 11.93 -9.66
C LEU A 401 1.52 13.31 -9.99
N LEU A 402 2.31 14.38 -9.87
CA LEU A 402 1.89 15.73 -10.24
C LEU A 402 1.72 15.89 -11.76
N GLU A 403 2.64 15.35 -12.56
CA GLU A 403 2.52 15.27 -14.02
C GLU A 403 1.21 14.56 -14.42
N HIS A 404 0.96 13.39 -13.82
CA HIS A 404 -0.26 12.63 -14.06
C HIS A 404 -1.52 13.37 -13.57
N TYR A 405 -1.45 14.09 -12.45
CA TYR A 405 -2.54 14.92 -11.94
C TYR A 405 -2.92 16.02 -12.95
N SER A 406 -1.94 16.75 -13.50
CA SER A 406 -2.20 17.76 -14.54
C SER A 406 -2.84 17.12 -15.77
N PHE A 407 -2.22 16.08 -16.32
CA PHE A 407 -2.72 15.37 -17.51
C PHE A 407 -4.17 14.88 -17.36
N MET A 408 -4.51 14.28 -16.22
CA MET A 408 -5.85 13.76 -15.97
C MET A 408 -6.89 14.87 -15.85
N ASN A 409 -6.56 16.00 -15.21
CA ASN A 409 -7.48 17.13 -15.10
C ASN A 409 -7.66 17.86 -16.44
N LEU A 410 -6.59 18.12 -17.20
CA LEU A 410 -6.68 18.67 -18.57
C LEU A 410 -7.56 17.80 -19.47
N SER A 411 -7.38 16.49 -19.39
CA SER A 411 -8.24 15.52 -20.09
C SER A 411 -9.70 15.60 -19.66
N ALA A 412 -9.96 15.87 -18.37
CA ALA A 412 -11.31 16.01 -17.85
C ALA A 412 -11.99 17.31 -18.32
N PHE A 413 -11.28 18.45 -18.33
CA PHE A 413 -11.75 19.72 -18.89
C PHE A 413 -12.09 19.58 -20.38
N SER A 414 -11.18 18.97 -21.16
CA SER A 414 -11.42 18.74 -22.59
C SER A 414 -12.66 17.88 -22.83
N LYS A 415 -12.82 16.78 -22.08
CA LYS A 415 -13.94 15.85 -22.27
C LYS A 415 -15.28 16.41 -21.78
N ILE A 416 -15.30 17.19 -20.70
CA ILE A 416 -16.56 17.80 -20.22
C ILE A 416 -17.00 18.91 -21.16
N MET A 417 -16.07 19.71 -21.69
CA MET A 417 -16.39 20.75 -22.67
C MET A 417 -16.88 20.17 -24.00
N LYS A 418 -16.23 19.11 -24.52
CA LYS A 418 -16.76 18.38 -25.69
C LYS A 418 -18.16 17.84 -25.46
N LYS A 419 -18.46 17.37 -24.24
CA LYS A 419 -19.81 16.91 -23.89
C LYS A 419 -20.81 18.05 -23.83
N TYR A 420 -20.41 19.22 -23.32
CA TYR A 420 -21.23 20.42 -23.34
C TYR A 420 -21.60 20.80 -24.78
N GLU A 421 -20.62 20.94 -25.68
CA GLU A 421 -20.89 21.28 -27.10
C GLU A 421 -21.81 20.28 -27.78
N LYS A 422 -21.64 18.97 -27.51
CA LYS A 422 -22.52 17.91 -28.05
C LYS A 422 -23.98 18.03 -27.57
N ILE A 423 -24.22 18.60 -26.38
CA ILE A 423 -25.57 18.76 -25.82
C ILE A 423 -26.18 20.10 -26.23
N THR A 424 -25.36 21.16 -26.30
CA THR A 424 -25.86 22.52 -26.52
C THR A 424 -25.85 22.93 -27.97
N SER A 425 -25.06 22.25 -28.81
CA SER A 425 -24.71 22.64 -30.18
C SER A 425 -24.08 24.04 -30.26
N ARG A 426 -23.53 24.53 -29.14
CA ARG A 426 -22.82 25.81 -29.05
C ARG A 426 -21.31 25.56 -29.13
N ARG A 427 -20.58 26.40 -29.86
CA ARG A 427 -19.11 26.33 -29.97
C ARG A 427 -18.45 27.13 -28.85
N ALA A 428 -18.02 26.46 -27.79
CA ALA A 428 -17.43 27.09 -26.59
C ALA A 428 -16.21 26.36 -26.03
N ALA A 429 -15.97 25.10 -26.42
CA ALA A 429 -14.87 24.30 -25.91
C ALA A 429 -13.51 24.90 -26.31
N ARG A 430 -13.36 25.41 -27.52
CA ARG A 430 -12.10 26.01 -27.98
C ARG A 430 -11.73 27.24 -27.15
N SER A 431 -12.68 28.15 -26.94
CA SER A 431 -12.47 29.38 -26.18
C SER A 431 -12.16 29.08 -24.71
N TYR A 432 -12.86 28.13 -24.10
CA TYR A 432 -12.59 27.73 -22.71
C TYR A 432 -11.27 26.99 -22.56
N MET A 433 -10.96 26.04 -23.46
CA MET A 433 -9.71 25.29 -23.39
C MET A 433 -8.49 26.18 -23.58
N LEU A 434 -8.58 27.27 -24.36
CA LEU A 434 -7.49 28.24 -24.47
C LEU A 434 -7.15 28.88 -23.11
N ILE A 435 -8.15 29.11 -22.25
CA ILE A 435 -7.93 29.61 -20.88
C ILE A 435 -7.32 28.52 -20.00
N VAL A 436 -7.80 27.28 -20.11
CA VAL A 436 -7.23 26.14 -19.38
C VAL A 436 -5.77 25.91 -19.78
N ASP A 437 -5.45 25.97 -21.07
CA ASP A 437 -4.10 25.78 -21.60
C ASP A 437 -3.16 26.93 -21.17
N ASN A 438 -3.67 28.17 -21.10
CA ASN A 438 -2.92 29.33 -20.60
C ASN A 438 -2.85 29.40 -19.06
N SER A 439 -3.61 28.56 -18.35
CA SER A 439 -3.54 28.52 -16.89
C SER A 439 -2.23 27.86 -16.42
N TYR A 440 -1.88 28.02 -15.14
CA TYR A 440 -0.69 27.38 -14.58
C TYR A 440 -0.73 25.85 -14.73
N LEU A 441 -1.91 25.24 -14.64
CA LEU A 441 -2.12 23.81 -14.87
C LEU A 441 -1.69 23.34 -16.28
N GLY A 442 -1.94 24.15 -17.31
CA GLY A 442 -1.74 23.80 -18.72
C GLY A 442 -0.40 24.27 -19.31
N SER A 443 0.12 25.40 -18.81
CA SER A 443 1.31 26.07 -19.35
C SER A 443 2.60 25.81 -18.58
N SER A 444 2.50 25.26 -17.36
CA SER A 444 3.66 25.00 -16.49
C SER A 444 4.47 23.80 -17.00
N ASP A 445 5.70 24.06 -17.43
CA ASP A 445 6.70 23.04 -17.77
C ASP A 445 7.64 22.73 -16.58
N GLU A 446 7.44 23.38 -15.42
CA GLU A 446 8.31 23.25 -14.26
C GLU A 446 8.45 21.81 -13.74
N VAL A 447 7.35 21.06 -13.66
CA VAL A 447 7.39 19.66 -13.20
C VAL A 447 8.15 18.78 -14.19
N THR A 448 7.96 18.99 -15.49
CA THR A 448 8.66 18.27 -16.56
C THR A 448 10.15 18.57 -16.52
N ASN A 449 10.52 19.85 -16.36
CA ASN A 449 11.91 20.27 -16.23
C ASN A 449 12.58 19.69 -14.96
N LEU A 450 11.86 19.65 -13.84
CA LEU A 450 12.34 19.02 -12.61
C LEU A 450 12.48 17.50 -12.75
N LEU A 451 11.59 16.84 -13.50
CA LEU A 451 11.71 15.41 -13.81
C LEU A 451 12.99 15.12 -14.59
N GLU A 452 13.24 15.87 -15.66
CA GLU A 452 14.44 15.69 -16.49
C GLU A 452 15.72 15.98 -15.70
N ARG A 453 15.73 17.04 -14.89
CA ARG A 453 16.85 17.36 -14.00
C ARG A 453 17.09 16.26 -12.98
N ALA A 454 16.05 15.77 -12.32
CA ALA A 454 16.16 14.68 -11.35
C ALA A 454 16.67 13.37 -12.00
N GLU A 455 16.22 13.05 -13.22
CA GLU A 455 16.73 11.91 -13.99
C GLU A 455 18.22 12.05 -14.29
N ALA A 456 18.64 13.21 -14.82
CA ALA A 456 20.04 13.48 -15.15
C ALA A 456 20.94 13.40 -13.92
N THR A 457 20.59 14.13 -12.85
CA THR A 457 21.35 14.13 -11.59
C THR A 457 21.46 12.73 -10.99
N PHE A 458 20.36 11.95 -11.02
CA PHE A 458 20.37 10.59 -10.47
C PHE A 458 21.22 9.61 -11.28
N ILE A 459 21.13 9.67 -12.61
CA ILE A 459 21.89 8.81 -13.51
C ILE A 459 23.39 9.10 -13.38
N GLN A 460 23.77 10.39 -13.33
CA GLN A 460 25.15 10.82 -13.17
C GLN A 460 25.72 10.42 -11.80
N ASN A 461 24.99 10.66 -10.71
CA ASN A 461 25.53 10.52 -9.35
C ASN A 461 25.37 9.13 -8.71
N PHE A 462 24.41 8.31 -9.14
CA PHE A 462 24.09 7.02 -8.50
C PHE A 462 24.11 5.82 -9.45
N SER A 463 24.19 6.03 -10.77
CA SER A 463 24.13 4.95 -11.76
C SER A 463 25.36 4.89 -12.67
N ASN A 464 26.46 5.56 -12.31
CA ASN A 464 27.69 5.64 -13.12
C ASN A 464 27.38 5.99 -14.59
N SER A 465 26.47 6.94 -14.82
CA SER A 465 26.00 7.35 -16.15
C SER A 465 25.27 6.27 -16.97
N ASN A 466 24.93 5.12 -16.38
CA ASN A 466 24.13 4.07 -17.02
C ASN A 466 22.63 4.40 -16.96
N ARG A 467 22.10 4.98 -18.05
CA ARG A 467 20.69 5.36 -18.17
C ARG A 467 19.73 4.19 -17.95
N ARG A 468 20.04 2.98 -18.43
CA ARG A 468 19.13 1.82 -18.30
C ARG A 468 18.99 1.40 -16.84
N GLU A 469 20.08 1.40 -16.09
CA GLU A 469 20.07 1.05 -14.67
C GLU A 469 19.44 2.14 -13.81
N GLY A 470 19.74 3.41 -14.09
CA GLY A 470 19.14 4.57 -13.41
C GLY A 470 17.63 4.61 -13.58
N MET A 471 17.14 4.47 -14.83
CA MET A 471 15.70 4.44 -15.10
C MET A 471 15.00 3.22 -14.50
N LYS A 472 15.66 2.06 -14.43
CA LYS A 472 15.13 0.88 -13.74
C LYS A 472 14.99 1.12 -12.23
N SER A 473 15.88 1.92 -11.63
CA SER A 473 15.84 2.29 -10.22
C SER A 473 14.77 3.34 -9.93
N LEU A 474 14.65 4.36 -10.79
CA LEU A 474 13.65 5.44 -10.66
C LEU A 474 12.24 4.97 -10.96
N ARG A 475 12.05 4.09 -11.96
CA ARG A 475 10.75 3.55 -12.39
C ARG A 475 10.68 2.03 -12.16
N PRO A 476 10.50 1.57 -10.90
CA PRO A 476 10.36 0.15 -10.62
C PRO A 476 9.10 -0.40 -11.30
N LYS A 477 9.28 -1.42 -12.15
CA LYS A 477 8.18 -2.10 -12.85
C LYS A 477 7.27 -2.84 -11.86
N ALA A 478 5.96 -2.78 -12.09
CA ALA A 478 5.00 -3.59 -11.34
C ALA A 478 5.38 -5.07 -11.42
N LYS A 479 5.36 -5.79 -10.28
CA LYS A 479 5.62 -7.22 -10.25
C LYS A 479 4.58 -7.95 -11.12
N ARG A 480 5.06 -8.76 -12.06
CA ARG A 480 4.20 -9.65 -12.85
C ARG A 480 3.55 -10.67 -11.91
N GLU A 481 2.24 -10.82 -12.02
CA GLU A 481 1.50 -11.82 -11.25
C GLU A 481 1.96 -13.23 -11.62
N LYS A 482 2.17 -14.09 -10.61
CA LYS A 482 2.57 -15.48 -10.80
C LYS A 482 1.33 -16.39 -10.77
N HIS A 483 0.93 -16.93 -11.92
CA HIS A 483 -0.22 -17.83 -12.03
C HIS A 483 -0.12 -19.06 -11.12
N ALA A 484 1.10 -19.58 -10.90
CA ALA A 484 1.35 -20.70 -10.01
C ALA A 484 0.88 -20.44 -8.57
N VAL A 485 1.08 -19.22 -8.05
CA VAL A 485 0.67 -18.87 -6.67
C VAL A 485 -0.84 -19.02 -6.51
N THR A 486 -1.63 -18.54 -7.48
CA THR A 486 -3.09 -18.66 -7.43
C THR A 486 -3.54 -20.13 -7.48
N PHE A 487 -2.92 -20.94 -8.34
CA PHE A 487 -3.25 -22.37 -8.46
C PHE A 487 -2.98 -23.13 -7.15
N PHE A 488 -1.76 -23.03 -6.62
CA PHE A 488 -1.39 -23.74 -5.38
C PHE A 488 -2.18 -23.26 -4.17
N SER A 489 -2.47 -21.96 -4.09
CA SER A 489 -3.36 -21.41 -3.08
C SER A 489 -4.75 -22.04 -3.10
N GLY A 490 -5.35 -22.17 -4.29
CA GLY A 490 -6.65 -22.82 -4.45
C GLY A 490 -6.61 -24.30 -4.08
N PHE A 491 -5.57 -25.01 -4.53
CA PHE A 491 -5.36 -26.42 -4.24
C PHE A 491 -5.22 -26.68 -2.73
N PHE A 492 -4.31 -25.97 -2.04
CA PHE A 492 -4.10 -26.14 -0.60
C PHE A 492 -5.34 -25.76 0.23
N TRP A 493 -6.09 -24.74 -0.20
CA TRP A 493 -7.34 -24.41 0.46
C TRP A 493 -8.39 -25.52 0.31
N GLY A 494 -8.54 -26.07 -0.89
CA GLY A 494 -9.40 -27.24 -1.13
C GLY A 494 -9.00 -28.45 -0.27
N CYS A 495 -7.69 -28.75 -0.21
CA CYS A 495 -7.16 -29.80 0.66
C CYS A 495 -7.45 -29.53 2.14
N SER A 496 -7.30 -28.29 2.60
CA SER A 496 -7.57 -27.91 4.00
C SER A 496 -9.03 -28.16 4.37
N ILE A 497 -9.98 -27.79 3.50
CA ILE A 497 -11.41 -28.06 3.72
C ILE A 497 -11.68 -29.57 3.77
N ALA A 498 -11.13 -30.34 2.83
CA ALA A 498 -11.30 -31.78 2.80
C ALA A 498 -10.74 -32.46 4.07
N LEU A 499 -9.56 -32.02 4.54
CA LEU A 499 -8.94 -32.52 5.77
C LEU A 499 -9.76 -32.14 7.02
N MET A 500 -10.30 -30.92 7.08
CA MET A 500 -11.21 -30.52 8.16
C MET A 500 -12.43 -31.42 8.24
N VAL A 501 -13.10 -31.67 7.10
CA VAL A 501 -14.26 -32.56 7.03
C VAL A 501 -13.87 -33.98 7.46
N ALA A 502 -12.71 -34.49 7.01
CA ALA A 502 -12.22 -35.80 7.40
C ALA A 502 -11.97 -35.90 8.92
N ILE A 503 -11.39 -34.87 9.54
CA ILE A 503 -11.17 -34.82 11.00
C ILE A 503 -12.50 -34.84 11.74
N ILE A 504 -13.47 -34.01 11.33
CA ILE A 504 -14.80 -33.94 11.97
C ILE A 504 -15.50 -35.31 11.90
N LEU A 505 -15.58 -35.90 10.70
CA LEU A 505 -16.19 -37.21 10.49
C LEU A 505 -15.50 -38.30 11.32
N ARG A 506 -14.17 -38.24 11.49
CA ARG A 506 -13.43 -39.20 12.32
C ARG A 506 -13.71 -39.03 13.81
N ILE A 507 -13.76 -37.79 14.30
CA ILE A 507 -14.10 -37.50 15.71
C ILE A 507 -15.51 -38.00 16.03
N GLU A 508 -16.49 -37.72 15.15
CA GLU A 508 -17.88 -38.15 15.32
C GLU A 508 -18.04 -39.67 15.20
N ALA A 509 -17.48 -40.29 14.15
CA ALA A 509 -17.61 -41.73 13.93
C ALA A 509 -17.04 -42.58 15.08
N ARG A 510 -16.05 -42.06 15.81
CA ARG A 510 -15.40 -42.75 16.93
C ARG A 510 -15.94 -42.34 18.30
N LYS A 511 -16.86 -41.37 18.35
CA LYS A 511 -17.38 -40.78 19.60
C LYS A 511 -16.25 -40.43 20.57
N LEU A 512 -15.19 -39.81 20.04
CA LEU A 512 -13.97 -39.56 20.82
C LEU A 512 -14.25 -38.72 22.06
N MET A 513 -15.19 -37.78 21.96
CA MET A 513 -15.59 -36.88 23.05
C MET A 513 -16.32 -37.59 24.21
N ASP A 514 -16.82 -38.81 23.99
CA ASP A 514 -17.55 -39.58 25.02
C ASP A 514 -16.60 -40.46 25.86
N LYS A 515 -15.32 -40.54 25.49
CA LYS A 515 -14.31 -41.39 26.14
C LYS A 515 -13.35 -40.58 27.00
N GLU A 516 -12.86 -41.19 28.08
CA GLU A 516 -11.84 -40.58 28.96
C GLU A 516 -10.52 -40.32 28.23
N GLU A 517 -10.14 -41.19 27.28
CA GLU A 517 -9.02 -40.99 26.36
C GLU A 517 -9.16 -39.70 25.54
N GLY A 518 -10.39 -39.37 25.11
CA GLY A 518 -10.68 -38.15 24.36
C GLY A 518 -10.49 -36.89 25.20
N ALA A 519 -10.81 -36.93 26.49
CA ALA A 519 -10.56 -35.81 27.41
C ALA A 519 -9.06 -35.53 27.53
N GLN A 520 -8.24 -36.59 27.70
CA GLN A 520 -6.78 -36.46 27.76
C GLN A 520 -6.18 -35.93 26.45
N TYR A 521 -6.73 -36.36 25.30
CA TYR A 521 -6.32 -35.86 23.98
C TYR A 521 -6.61 -34.36 23.83
N MET A 522 -7.79 -33.91 24.27
CA MET A 522 -8.23 -32.51 24.19
C MET A 522 -7.43 -31.58 25.09
N GLU A 523 -6.89 -32.08 26.20
CA GLU A 523 -6.06 -31.29 27.12
C GLU A 523 -4.58 -31.22 26.69
N ASN A 524 -4.05 -32.26 26.03
CA ASN A 524 -2.62 -32.36 25.76
C ASN A 524 -2.24 -32.16 24.29
N ILE A 525 -2.94 -32.81 23.35
CA ILE A 525 -2.56 -32.82 21.92
C ILE A 525 -3.28 -31.74 21.13
N PHE A 526 -4.59 -31.59 21.36
CA PHE A 526 -5.39 -30.58 20.67
C PHE A 526 -4.85 -29.14 20.80
N PRO A 527 -4.35 -28.69 21.97
CA PRO A 527 -3.79 -27.34 22.12
C PRO A 527 -2.50 -27.09 21.34
N LEU A 528 -1.71 -28.15 21.11
CA LEU A 528 -0.48 -28.09 20.32
C LEU A 528 -0.80 -27.80 18.85
N TYR A 529 -1.82 -28.46 18.30
CA TYR A 529 -2.30 -28.18 16.94
C TYR A 529 -3.11 -26.88 16.83
N SER A 530 -3.82 -26.48 17.88
CA SER A 530 -4.58 -25.23 17.93
C SER A 530 -3.70 -23.99 17.72
N LEU A 531 -2.43 -24.03 18.13
CA LEU A 531 -1.44 -22.98 17.84
C LEU A 531 -1.35 -22.67 16.35
N PHE A 532 -1.24 -23.70 15.50
CA PHE A 532 -1.18 -23.53 14.05
C PHE A 532 -2.51 -23.04 13.49
N GLY A 533 -3.63 -23.45 14.10
CA GLY A 533 -4.95 -22.90 13.80
C GLY A 533 -4.99 -21.39 14.01
N TYR A 534 -4.54 -20.89 15.16
CA TYR A 534 -4.52 -19.45 15.46
C TYR A 534 -3.64 -18.67 14.49
N ILE A 535 -2.44 -19.18 14.19
CA ILE A 535 -1.51 -18.56 13.24
C ILE A 535 -2.13 -18.54 11.83
N THR A 536 -2.66 -19.68 11.38
CA THR A 536 -3.31 -19.82 10.07
C THR A 536 -4.48 -18.85 9.94
N LEU A 537 -5.39 -18.83 10.91
CA LEU A 537 -6.55 -17.96 10.87
C LEU A 537 -6.14 -16.48 10.84
N HIS A 538 -5.15 -16.09 11.65
CA HIS A 538 -4.66 -14.71 11.66
C HIS A 538 -4.03 -14.31 10.31
N MET A 539 -3.28 -15.22 9.68
CA MET A 539 -2.74 -15.01 8.35
C MET A 539 -3.84 -14.93 7.29
N LEU A 540 -4.93 -15.70 7.42
CA LEU A 540 -6.10 -15.61 6.52
C LEU A 540 -6.84 -14.28 6.68
N THR A 541 -7.08 -13.83 7.91
CA THR A 541 -7.72 -12.53 8.16
C THR A 541 -6.84 -11.40 7.62
N TYR A 542 -5.52 -11.46 7.82
CA TYR A 542 -4.59 -10.48 7.26
C TYR A 542 -4.55 -10.51 5.73
N ALA A 543 -4.63 -11.70 5.10
CA ALA A 543 -4.74 -11.81 3.65
C ALA A 543 -6.05 -11.17 3.13
N ALA A 544 -7.17 -11.38 3.83
CA ALA A 544 -8.44 -10.75 3.52
C ALA A 544 -8.35 -9.22 3.65
N ASP A 545 -7.70 -8.72 4.70
CA ASP A 545 -7.45 -7.30 4.91
C ASP A 545 -6.65 -6.69 3.75
N ILE A 546 -5.54 -7.31 3.34
CA ILE A 546 -4.75 -6.84 2.18
C ILE A 546 -5.60 -6.83 0.89
N TYR A 547 -6.43 -7.86 0.70
CA TYR A 547 -7.34 -7.91 -0.45
C TYR A 547 -8.31 -6.72 -0.44
N PHE A 548 -8.97 -6.45 0.70
CA PHE A 548 -9.92 -5.34 0.81
C PHE A 548 -9.22 -3.98 0.76
N TRP A 549 -8.07 -3.80 1.41
CA TRP A 549 -7.26 -2.59 1.28
C TRP A 549 -6.88 -2.31 -0.17
N ARG A 550 -6.48 -3.33 -0.93
CA ARG A 550 -6.20 -3.18 -2.36
C ARG A 550 -7.46 -2.88 -3.17
N HIS A 551 -8.59 -3.50 -2.84
CA HIS A 551 -9.87 -3.28 -3.51
C HIS A 551 -10.37 -1.84 -3.33
N TYR A 552 -10.34 -1.33 -2.09
CA TYR A 552 -10.74 0.04 -1.73
C TYR A 552 -9.62 1.08 -1.93
N ARG A 553 -8.46 0.67 -2.46
CA ARG A 553 -7.28 1.52 -2.73
C ARG A 553 -6.71 2.26 -1.52
N VAL A 554 -6.78 1.61 -0.37
CA VAL A 554 -6.02 2.02 0.82
C VAL A 554 -4.54 1.83 0.53
N ASN A 555 -3.76 2.91 0.71
CA ASN A 555 -2.31 2.90 0.53
C ASN A 555 -1.60 2.28 1.75
N TYR A 556 -1.86 0.98 2.00
CA TYR A 556 -1.31 0.27 3.16
C TYR A 556 0.22 0.17 3.11
N ALA A 557 0.82 0.15 1.91
CA ALA A 557 2.28 0.15 1.77
C ALA A 557 2.91 1.44 2.28
N PHE A 558 2.26 2.58 2.02
CA PHE A 558 2.65 3.86 2.60
C PHE A 558 2.46 3.88 4.13
N ILE A 559 1.30 3.47 4.63
CA ILE A 559 0.98 3.44 6.07
C ILE A 559 1.98 2.57 6.85
N PHE A 560 2.24 1.35 6.39
CA PHE A 560 3.22 0.45 7.01
C PHE A 560 4.68 0.79 6.67
N SER A 561 4.93 1.83 5.87
CA SER A 561 6.27 2.23 5.44
C SER A 561 7.08 1.09 4.78
N PHE A 562 6.42 0.27 3.96
CA PHE A 562 7.10 -0.79 3.22
C PHE A 562 8.04 -0.21 2.17
N LYS A 563 9.19 -0.86 1.96
CA LYS A 563 10.04 -0.55 0.80
C LYS A 563 9.28 -0.93 -0.46
N LYS A 564 9.22 -0.03 -1.44
CA LYS A 564 8.47 -0.24 -2.69
C LYS A 564 8.89 -1.55 -3.37
N GLY A 565 7.92 -2.41 -3.68
CA GLY A 565 8.15 -3.71 -4.31
C GLY A 565 8.61 -4.81 -3.35
N THR A 566 8.62 -4.59 -2.03
CA THR A 566 8.90 -5.64 -1.03
C THR A 566 7.66 -6.12 -0.27
N GLU A 567 6.54 -5.45 -0.49
CA GLU A 567 5.24 -5.82 0.05
C GLU A 567 4.80 -7.21 -0.39
N LEU A 568 4.24 -7.96 0.56
CA LEU A 568 3.66 -9.26 0.33
C LEU A 568 2.20 -9.07 -0.07
N GLY A 569 1.80 -9.64 -1.21
CA GLY A 569 0.42 -9.55 -1.66
C GLY A 569 -0.49 -10.53 -0.92
N TYR A 570 -1.80 -10.31 -1.02
CA TYR A 570 -2.80 -11.17 -0.39
C TYR A 570 -2.72 -12.63 -0.86
N ARG A 571 -2.34 -12.87 -2.13
CA ARG A 571 -2.24 -14.23 -2.69
C ARG A 571 -1.07 -15.00 -2.08
N GLU A 572 0.06 -14.32 -1.89
CA GLU A 572 1.25 -14.90 -1.26
C GLU A 572 1.01 -15.22 0.21
N VAL A 573 0.37 -14.31 0.97
CA VAL A 573 -0.03 -14.56 2.36
C VAL A 573 -1.01 -15.74 2.44
N PHE A 574 -2.00 -15.77 1.56
CA PHE A 574 -2.97 -16.85 1.50
C PHE A 574 -2.34 -18.20 1.14
N LEU A 575 -1.35 -18.23 0.23
CA LEU A 575 -0.58 -19.44 -0.08
C LEU A 575 0.15 -19.99 1.15
N LEU A 576 0.85 -19.13 1.88
CA LEU A 576 1.59 -19.52 3.08
C LEU A 576 0.64 -20.03 4.16
N SER A 577 -0.50 -19.36 4.35
CA SER A 577 -1.50 -19.75 5.33
C SER A 577 -2.15 -21.10 4.98
N SER A 578 -2.64 -21.26 3.75
CA SER A 578 -3.24 -22.51 3.30
C SER A 578 -2.24 -23.68 3.29
N GLY A 579 -0.98 -23.44 2.94
CA GLY A 579 0.08 -24.45 3.05
C GLY A 579 0.31 -24.90 4.50
N LEU A 580 0.39 -23.97 5.45
CA LEU A 580 0.51 -24.28 6.88
C LEU A 580 -0.72 -25.03 7.40
N ALA A 581 -1.92 -24.66 6.94
CA ALA A 581 -3.17 -25.32 7.28
C ALA A 581 -3.16 -26.80 6.84
N VAL A 582 -2.76 -27.09 5.60
CA VAL A 582 -2.65 -28.48 5.10
C VAL A 582 -1.67 -29.28 5.95
N LEU A 583 -0.50 -28.73 6.27
CA LEU A 583 0.50 -29.44 7.10
C LEU A 583 -0.02 -29.70 8.51
N ALA A 584 -0.64 -28.71 9.14
CA ALA A 584 -1.18 -28.83 10.50
C ALA A 584 -2.35 -29.82 10.56
N LEU A 585 -3.30 -29.73 9.62
CA LEU A 585 -4.47 -30.59 9.56
C LEU A 585 -4.12 -32.01 9.12
N GLY A 586 -3.19 -32.16 8.18
CA GLY A 586 -2.65 -33.45 7.78
C GLY A 586 -1.93 -34.14 8.94
N GLY A 587 -1.12 -33.39 9.69
CA GLY A 587 -0.47 -33.88 10.91
C GLY A 587 -1.48 -34.28 12.00
N LEU A 588 -2.51 -33.47 12.23
CA LEU A 588 -3.58 -33.76 13.18
C LEU A 588 -4.37 -35.01 12.78
N LEU A 589 -4.72 -35.15 11.50
CA LEU A 589 -5.42 -36.33 10.99
C LEU A 589 -4.56 -37.59 11.09
N ALA A 590 -3.26 -37.48 10.76
CA ALA A 590 -2.32 -38.60 10.90
C ALA A 590 -2.16 -39.01 12.37
N ASN A 591 -2.06 -38.05 13.29
CA ASN A 591 -2.01 -38.31 14.72
C ASN A 591 -3.30 -39.01 15.20
N LEU A 592 -4.48 -38.48 14.86
CA LEU A 592 -5.77 -39.12 15.17
C LEU A 592 -5.92 -40.54 14.60
N HIS A 593 -5.31 -40.82 13.44
CA HIS A 593 -5.36 -42.13 12.81
C HIS A 593 -4.42 -43.15 13.47
N LEU A 594 -3.19 -42.73 13.77
CA LEU A 594 -2.10 -43.60 14.23
C LEU A 594 -2.07 -43.78 15.75
N ASP A 595 -2.53 -42.79 16.53
CA ASP A 595 -2.60 -42.87 18.00
C ASP A 595 -3.57 -43.97 18.47
N MET A 596 -4.49 -44.38 17.58
CA MET A 596 -5.67 -45.20 17.87
C MET A 596 -5.69 -46.57 17.17
N ASP A 597 -4.61 -46.98 16.50
CA ASP A 597 -4.45 -48.31 15.91
C ASP A 597 -3.50 -49.15 16.77
N SER A 598 -3.99 -50.26 17.33
CA SER A 598 -3.24 -51.09 18.31
C SER A 598 -2.01 -51.76 17.73
N SER A 599 -1.94 -51.86 16.40
CA SER A 599 -0.80 -52.38 15.63
C SER A 599 0.32 -51.33 15.42
N ALA A 600 0.05 -50.05 15.72
CA ALA A 600 0.92 -48.90 15.42
C ALA A 600 1.65 -48.31 16.64
N GLU A 601 1.74 -49.03 17.77
CA GLU A 601 2.49 -48.62 18.97
C GLU A 601 3.91 -48.09 18.64
N LYS A 602 4.58 -48.69 17.64
CA LYS A 602 5.92 -48.30 17.17
C LYS A 602 5.98 -46.89 16.54
N TYR A 603 4.88 -46.41 15.96
CA TYR A 603 4.81 -45.11 15.28
C TYR A 603 4.25 -43.99 16.16
N LYS A 604 3.77 -44.33 17.36
CA LYS A 604 3.08 -43.41 18.27
C LYS A 604 3.97 -42.26 18.76
N THR A 605 5.23 -42.57 19.11
CA THR A 605 6.22 -41.54 19.48
C THR A 605 6.55 -40.61 18.32
N LEU A 606 6.57 -41.11 17.09
CA LEU A 606 6.83 -40.30 15.90
C LEU A 606 5.68 -39.31 15.66
N THR A 607 4.43 -39.74 15.85
CA THR A 607 3.25 -38.90 15.64
C THR A 607 3.05 -37.85 16.73
N GLU A 608 3.47 -38.12 17.96
CA GLU A 608 3.51 -37.14 19.05
C GLU A 608 4.56 -36.05 18.81
N LEU A 609 5.61 -36.30 18.02
CA LEU A 609 6.64 -35.32 17.67
C LEU A 609 6.29 -34.44 16.46
N VAL A 610 5.23 -34.77 15.70
CA VAL A 610 4.81 -34.01 14.50
C VAL A 610 4.53 -32.53 14.81
N PRO A 611 3.77 -32.15 15.86
CA PRO A 611 3.54 -30.75 16.20
C PRO A 611 4.84 -30.01 16.50
N LEU A 612 5.78 -30.65 17.21
CA LEU A 612 7.09 -30.07 17.50
C LEU A 612 7.90 -29.87 16.22
N GLY A 613 7.94 -30.88 15.34
CA GLY A 613 8.61 -30.78 14.05
C GLY A 613 8.05 -29.64 13.18
N LEU A 614 6.72 -29.48 13.16
CA LEU A 614 6.07 -28.37 12.46
C LEU A 614 6.39 -27.02 13.10
N LEU A 615 6.45 -26.93 14.43
CA LEU A 615 6.85 -25.71 15.13
C LEU A 615 8.30 -25.31 14.79
N ILE A 616 9.22 -26.27 14.84
CA ILE A 616 10.63 -26.08 14.46
C ILE A 616 10.71 -25.62 13.00
N LEU A 617 9.96 -26.23 12.10
CA LEU A 617 9.91 -25.82 10.68
C LEU A 617 9.46 -24.36 10.52
N VAL A 618 8.39 -23.96 11.21
CA VAL A 618 7.87 -22.57 11.17
C VAL A 618 8.90 -21.59 11.72
N LEU A 619 9.54 -21.91 12.85
CA LEU A 619 10.59 -21.06 13.43
C LEU A 619 11.83 -20.99 12.55
N ALA A 620 12.28 -22.13 12.01
CA ALA A 620 13.42 -22.20 11.10
C ALA A 620 13.17 -21.36 9.83
N ILE A 621 11.97 -21.44 9.24
CA ILE A 621 11.59 -20.58 8.12
C ILE A 621 11.56 -19.12 8.58
N THR A 622 10.99 -18.80 9.74
CA THR A 622 10.86 -17.39 10.20
C THR A 622 12.22 -16.72 10.35
N PHE A 623 13.17 -17.38 11.03
CA PHE A 623 14.50 -16.84 11.34
C PHE A 623 15.57 -17.14 10.28
N CYS A 624 15.22 -17.80 9.17
CA CYS A 624 16.18 -18.16 8.13
C CYS A 624 16.86 -16.90 7.53
N PRO A 625 18.20 -16.83 7.52
CA PRO A 625 18.92 -15.69 6.95
C PRO A 625 18.97 -15.71 5.41
N PHE A 626 18.77 -16.88 4.80
CA PHE A 626 18.82 -17.08 3.36
C PHE A 626 17.59 -16.50 2.63
N ASN A 627 17.73 -16.25 1.33
CA ASN A 627 16.65 -15.70 0.48
C ASN A 627 15.59 -16.76 0.11
N ILE A 628 15.12 -17.50 1.11
CA ILE A 628 14.07 -18.53 1.03
C ILE A 628 12.80 -17.90 1.61
N ILE A 629 11.63 -18.05 0.96
CA ILE A 629 10.31 -17.59 1.46
C ILE A 629 10.33 -16.13 1.96
N TYR A 630 10.23 -15.18 1.02
CA TYR A 630 9.97 -13.75 1.29
C TYR A 630 10.83 -13.11 2.41
N ARG A 631 12.17 -13.24 2.28
CA ARG A 631 13.16 -12.74 3.26
C ARG A 631 12.86 -11.32 3.77
N SER A 632 12.57 -10.36 2.88
CA SER A 632 12.32 -8.96 3.26
C SER A 632 11.17 -8.83 4.27
N SER A 633 10.07 -9.56 4.05
CA SER A 633 8.89 -9.52 4.90
C SER A 633 9.14 -10.20 6.27
N ARG A 634 9.89 -11.30 6.30
CA ARG A 634 10.27 -11.96 7.56
C ARG A 634 11.15 -11.07 8.44
N PHE A 635 12.20 -10.47 7.86
CA PHE A 635 13.08 -9.56 8.60
C PHE A 635 12.35 -8.28 9.05
N PHE A 636 11.37 -7.81 8.27
CA PHE A 636 10.49 -6.74 8.71
C PHE A 636 9.67 -7.15 9.94
N PHE A 637 9.02 -8.31 9.91
CA PHE A 637 8.27 -8.84 11.05
C PHE A 637 9.16 -9.01 12.30
N ILE A 638 10.34 -9.62 12.15
CA ILE A 638 11.30 -9.83 13.26
C ILE A 638 11.75 -8.49 13.84
N ARG A 639 12.06 -7.50 12.99
CA ARG A 639 12.46 -6.16 13.44
C ARG A 639 11.35 -5.48 14.23
N CYS A 640 10.11 -5.53 13.75
CA CYS A 640 8.97 -4.96 14.46
C CYS A 640 8.75 -5.70 15.80
N LEU A 641 8.77 -7.03 15.80
CA LEU A 641 8.62 -7.84 17.01
C LEU A 641 9.69 -7.51 18.05
N PHE A 642 10.94 -7.40 17.62
CA PHE A 642 12.05 -7.01 18.48
C PHE A 642 11.87 -5.61 19.07
N ARG A 643 11.42 -4.64 18.27
CA ARG A 643 11.11 -3.29 18.76
C ARG A 643 9.93 -3.26 19.73
N CYS A 644 8.92 -4.11 19.55
CA CYS A 644 7.84 -4.27 20.52
C CYS A 644 8.35 -4.82 21.87
N ILE A 645 9.23 -5.82 21.83
CA ILE A 645 9.83 -6.40 23.05
C ILE A 645 10.72 -5.37 23.75
N CYS A 646 11.49 -4.61 22.98
CA CYS A 646 12.34 -3.53 23.46
C CYS A 646 11.66 -2.16 23.43
N ALA A 647 10.33 -2.11 23.59
CA ALA A 647 9.52 -0.89 23.44
C ALA A 647 10.04 0.36 24.15
N PRO A 648 10.62 0.29 25.38
CA PRO A 648 11.18 1.48 26.02
C PRO A 648 12.39 2.10 25.32
N LEU A 649 13.08 1.34 24.46
CA LEU A 649 14.40 1.69 23.91
C LEU A 649 14.33 2.31 22.50
N TYR A 650 13.20 2.16 21.80
CA TYR A 650 13.02 2.61 20.43
C TYR A 650 11.75 3.45 20.31
N PRO A 651 11.71 4.50 19.48
CA PRO A 651 10.47 5.20 19.22
C PRO A 651 9.48 4.29 18.49
N GLU A 652 8.21 4.48 18.81
CA GLU A 652 7.12 3.70 18.27
C GLU A 652 6.80 4.15 16.84
N THR A 653 6.89 3.24 15.87
CA THR A 653 6.39 3.48 14.52
C THR A 653 5.02 2.85 14.29
N PHE A 654 4.31 3.26 13.21
CA PHE A 654 2.99 2.68 12.89
C PHE A 654 2.98 1.14 12.87
N PRO A 655 3.91 0.47 12.18
CA PRO A 655 3.99 -0.99 12.20
C PRO A 655 4.20 -1.59 13.60
N ASP A 656 5.01 -0.94 14.44
CA ASP A 656 5.36 -1.46 15.77
C ASP A 656 4.15 -1.42 16.72
N PHE A 657 3.35 -0.36 16.65
CA PHE A 657 2.10 -0.29 17.41
C PHE A 657 1.08 -1.29 16.87
N PHE A 658 0.97 -1.40 15.54
CA PHE A 658 -0.03 -2.24 14.90
C PHE A 658 0.22 -3.71 15.23
N LEU A 659 1.49 -4.15 15.14
CA LEU A 659 1.90 -5.51 15.51
C LEU A 659 1.64 -5.80 16.99
N ALA A 660 1.97 -4.87 17.88
CA ALA A 660 1.75 -5.06 19.31
C ALA A 660 0.25 -5.24 19.65
N ASP A 661 -0.66 -4.53 18.96
CA ASP A 661 -2.09 -4.79 19.08
C ASP A 661 -2.50 -6.17 18.58
N GLN A 662 -1.90 -6.67 17.50
CA GLN A 662 -2.13 -8.05 17.06
C GLN A 662 -1.74 -9.05 18.14
N LEU A 663 -0.60 -8.82 18.83
CA LEU A 663 -0.13 -9.69 19.92
C LEU A 663 -1.10 -9.74 21.12
N THR A 664 -1.83 -8.65 21.41
CA THR A 664 -2.85 -8.65 22.48
C THR A 664 -4.01 -9.61 22.23
N SER A 665 -4.28 -9.92 20.97
CA SER A 665 -5.31 -10.89 20.55
C SER A 665 -4.75 -12.31 20.39
N GLN A 666 -3.45 -12.51 20.63
CA GLN A 666 -2.73 -13.79 20.48
C GLN A 666 -2.31 -14.41 21.82
N VAL A 667 -2.93 -14.00 22.92
CA VAL A 667 -2.63 -14.52 24.27
C VAL A 667 -2.72 -16.05 24.34
N GLN A 668 -3.71 -16.65 23.67
CA GLN A 668 -3.87 -18.11 23.69
C GLN A 668 -2.78 -18.82 22.88
N ALA A 669 -2.34 -18.26 21.75
CA ALA A 669 -1.19 -18.78 21.02
C ALA A 669 0.09 -18.71 21.86
N LEU A 670 0.31 -17.61 22.59
CA LEU A 670 1.44 -17.45 23.51
C LEU A 670 1.40 -18.47 24.66
N ARG A 671 0.22 -18.77 25.20
CA ARG A 671 0.04 -19.84 26.19
C ARG A 671 0.36 -21.22 25.62
N SER A 672 -0.02 -21.51 24.37
CA SER A 672 0.38 -22.75 23.70
C SER A 672 1.90 -22.88 23.62
N PHE A 673 2.67 -21.81 23.40
CA PHE A 673 4.14 -21.90 23.44
C PHE A 673 4.68 -22.36 24.79
N VAL A 674 4.11 -21.87 25.91
CA VAL A 674 4.48 -22.33 27.27
C VAL A 674 4.17 -23.82 27.43
N LEU A 675 3.04 -24.27 26.88
CA LEU A 675 2.69 -25.70 26.84
C LEU A 675 3.68 -26.52 26.01
N TYR A 676 4.13 -26.05 24.85
CA TYR A 676 5.19 -26.72 24.07
C TYR A 676 6.47 -26.89 24.90
N ILE A 677 6.91 -25.84 25.60
CA ILE A 677 8.11 -25.88 26.46
C ILE A 677 7.93 -26.92 27.56
N CYS A 678 6.78 -26.93 28.24
CA CYS A 678 6.51 -27.88 29.31
C CYS A 678 6.42 -29.33 28.80
N TYR A 679 5.59 -29.57 27.79
CA TYR A 679 5.26 -30.91 27.29
C TYR A 679 6.48 -31.63 26.68
N TYR A 680 7.27 -30.92 25.86
CA TYR A 680 8.45 -31.50 25.22
C TYR A 680 9.73 -31.32 26.05
N GLY A 681 9.90 -30.17 26.73
CA GLY A 681 11.13 -29.85 27.45
C GLY A 681 11.31 -30.63 28.76
N LEU A 682 10.23 -31.00 29.44
CA LEU A 682 10.27 -31.83 30.65
C LEU A 682 10.20 -33.33 30.35
N GLY A 683 10.16 -33.74 29.08
CA GLY A 683 10.07 -35.14 28.68
C GLY A 683 8.72 -35.80 29.01
N GLU A 684 7.67 -35.02 29.31
CA GLU A 684 6.34 -35.53 29.67
C GLU A 684 5.67 -36.30 28.51
N TYR A 685 6.05 -36.03 27.25
CA TYR A 685 5.61 -36.79 26.09
C TYR A 685 5.91 -38.30 26.21
N SER A 686 7.04 -38.68 26.81
CA SER A 686 7.47 -40.08 26.93
C SER A 686 6.67 -40.89 27.96
N ARG A 687 5.89 -40.25 28.83
CA ARG A 687 5.15 -40.92 29.93
C ARG A 687 3.63 -40.80 29.81
N ARG A 688 3.09 -40.09 28.80
CA ARG A 688 1.64 -39.80 28.64
C ARG A 688 0.92 -39.38 29.93
N GLN A 689 1.62 -38.70 30.83
CA GLN A 689 1.05 -38.21 32.09
C GLN A 689 0.96 -36.69 32.02
N SER A 690 -0.25 -36.16 32.22
CA SER A 690 -0.56 -34.73 32.23
C SER A 690 -0.06 -34.06 33.52
N LYS A 691 1.24 -33.75 33.59
CA LYS A 691 1.81 -33.09 34.76
C LYS A 691 2.13 -31.61 34.56
N CYS A 692 2.04 -31.05 33.35
CA CYS A 692 2.22 -29.61 33.16
C CYS A 692 1.37 -28.75 34.11
N HIS A 693 0.08 -29.04 34.25
CA HIS A 693 -0.79 -28.30 35.19
C HIS A 693 -0.48 -28.57 36.68
N SER A 694 0.24 -29.65 36.99
CA SER A 694 0.72 -29.96 38.35
C SER A 694 2.01 -29.21 38.70
N HIS A 695 2.76 -28.75 37.70
CA HIS A 695 3.98 -27.96 37.91
C HIS A 695 3.63 -26.50 38.23
N GLY A 696 3.97 -26.06 39.44
CA GLY A 696 3.74 -24.68 39.88
C GLY A 696 4.37 -23.63 38.94
N VAL A 697 5.57 -23.92 38.41
CA VAL A 697 6.27 -23.05 37.45
C VAL A 697 5.48 -22.85 36.16
N TYR A 698 4.87 -23.92 35.62
CA TYR A 698 4.03 -23.83 34.41
C TYR A 698 2.82 -22.93 34.66
N ASN A 699 2.12 -23.11 35.78
CA ASN A 699 0.98 -22.27 36.14
C ASN A 699 1.38 -20.79 36.29
N THR A 700 2.52 -20.50 36.93
CA THR A 700 3.04 -19.13 37.02
C THR A 700 3.34 -18.54 35.64
N LEU A 701 4.06 -19.26 34.76
CA LEU A 701 4.39 -18.80 33.42
C LEU A 701 3.15 -18.62 32.53
N TYR A 702 2.14 -19.49 32.68
CA TYR A 702 0.87 -19.41 31.97
C TYR A 702 0.10 -18.10 32.27
N PHE A 703 0.23 -17.57 33.49
CA PHE A 703 -0.33 -16.27 33.85
C PHE A 703 0.55 -15.11 33.37
N ILE A 704 1.88 -15.18 33.57
CA ILE A 704 2.81 -14.13 33.15
C ILE A 704 2.72 -13.87 31.63
N ILE A 705 2.67 -14.93 30.83
CA ILE A 705 2.63 -14.81 29.36
C ILE A 705 1.36 -14.09 28.86
N ALA A 706 0.26 -14.15 29.63
CA ALA A 706 -0.97 -13.44 29.30
C ALA A 706 -0.88 -11.92 29.53
N VAL A 707 0.02 -11.47 30.40
CA VAL A 707 0.23 -10.05 30.72
C VAL A 707 1.21 -9.39 29.74
N ILE A 708 2.18 -10.14 29.24
CA ILE A 708 3.29 -9.63 28.40
C ILE A 708 2.81 -8.76 27.20
N PRO A 709 1.82 -9.17 26.38
CA PRO A 709 1.36 -8.36 25.26
C PRO A 709 0.84 -6.97 25.67
N PHE A 710 0.07 -6.92 26.76
CA PHE A 710 -0.48 -5.67 27.28
C PHE A 710 0.60 -4.81 27.93
N TRP A 711 1.61 -5.44 28.55
CA TRP A 711 2.77 -4.74 29.11
C TRP A 711 3.63 -4.08 28.04
N MET A 712 3.92 -4.79 26.94
CA MET A 712 4.62 -4.20 25.79
C MET A 712 3.87 -2.97 25.26
N ARG A 713 2.55 -3.06 25.12
CA ARG A 713 1.70 -1.95 24.68
C ARG A 713 1.72 -0.77 25.64
N PHE A 714 1.61 -1.03 26.93
CA PHE A 714 1.68 0.00 27.97
C PHE A 714 3.01 0.78 27.91
N LEU A 715 4.13 0.07 27.76
CA LEU A 715 5.45 0.70 27.64
C LEU A 715 5.61 1.54 26.38
N GLN A 716 5.08 1.08 25.23
CA GLN A 716 5.06 1.88 24.00
C GLN A 716 4.29 3.20 24.19
N CYS A 717 3.11 3.14 24.82
CA CYS A 717 2.30 4.32 25.09
C CYS A 717 3.00 5.32 26.02
N ILE A 718 3.70 4.83 27.06
CA ILE A 718 4.49 5.69 27.95
C ILE A 718 5.64 6.34 27.18
N ARG A 719 6.38 5.57 26.37
CA ARG A 719 7.50 6.11 25.59
C ARG A 719 7.04 7.25 24.69
N ARG A 720 5.93 7.04 23.98
CA ARG A 720 5.36 8.03 23.07
C ARG A 720 4.81 9.26 23.81
N PHE A 721 4.23 9.07 24.99
CA PHE A 721 3.83 10.19 25.85
C PHE A 721 5.04 11.03 26.30
N CYS A 722 6.16 10.40 26.65
CA CYS A 722 7.39 11.13 27.00
C CYS A 722 7.97 11.94 25.83
N GLU A 723 7.83 11.44 24.60
CA GLU A 723 8.32 12.10 23.38
C GLU A 723 7.39 13.23 22.90
N GLU A 724 6.11 12.93 22.70
CA GLU A 724 5.15 13.86 22.07
C GLU A 724 4.42 14.75 23.10
N LYS A 725 4.44 14.40 24.39
CA LYS A 725 3.71 15.07 25.48
C LYS A 725 2.18 15.20 25.27
N ASP A 726 1.59 14.43 24.34
CA ASP A 726 0.13 14.39 24.10
C ASP A 726 -0.57 13.45 25.09
N VAL A 727 -1.52 13.99 25.86
CA VAL A 727 -2.34 13.29 26.86
C VAL A 727 -3.07 12.08 26.26
N LYS A 728 -3.40 12.07 24.96
CA LYS A 728 -4.03 10.91 24.31
C LYS A 728 -3.21 9.63 24.46
N HIS A 729 -1.88 9.72 24.43
CA HIS A 729 -1.00 8.56 24.59
C HIS A 729 -1.04 8.02 26.02
N MET A 730 -1.14 8.90 27.01
CA MET A 730 -1.33 8.51 28.41
C MET A 730 -2.68 7.80 28.62
N CYS A 731 -3.76 8.31 28.02
CA CYS A 731 -5.06 7.63 28.05
C CYS A 731 -5.01 6.24 27.40
N ASN A 732 -4.25 6.10 26.31
CA ASN A 732 -4.04 4.80 25.66
C ASN A 732 -3.26 3.84 26.57
N GLY A 733 -2.22 4.34 27.25
CA GLY A 733 -1.49 3.59 28.27
C GLY A 733 -2.40 3.10 29.39
N LEU A 734 -3.26 3.98 29.91
CA LEU A 734 -4.20 3.66 31.00
C LEU A 734 -5.17 2.53 30.62
N LYS A 735 -5.62 2.47 29.36
CA LYS A 735 -6.44 1.36 28.83
C LYS A 735 -5.72 0.01 28.95
N TYR A 736 -4.46 -0.08 28.54
CA TYR A 736 -3.69 -1.32 28.65
C TYR A 736 -3.35 -1.65 30.10
N PHE A 737 -3.02 -0.65 30.91
CA PHE A 737 -2.80 -0.82 32.35
C PHE A 737 -4.04 -1.38 33.06
N SER A 738 -5.23 -0.85 32.77
CA SER A 738 -6.50 -1.36 33.27
C SER A 738 -6.72 -2.83 32.90
N THR A 739 -6.34 -3.22 31.68
CA THR A 739 -6.42 -4.62 31.23
C THR A 739 -5.46 -5.53 32.00
N ILE A 740 -4.22 -5.08 32.26
CA ILE A 740 -3.24 -5.80 33.08
C ILE A 740 -3.77 -6.02 34.50
N VAL A 741 -4.31 -4.96 35.12
CA VAL A 741 -4.90 -5.02 36.48
C VAL A 741 -6.07 -6.02 36.51
N ALA A 742 -6.95 -5.99 35.50
CA ALA A 742 -8.07 -6.93 35.40
C ALA A 742 -7.58 -8.39 35.31
N VAL A 743 -6.55 -8.67 34.51
CA VAL A 743 -5.96 -10.02 34.39
C VAL A 743 -5.33 -10.49 35.70
N ILE A 744 -4.57 -9.63 36.39
CA ILE A 744 -3.92 -9.98 37.67
C ILE A 744 -4.96 -10.26 38.76
N ILE A 745 -5.97 -9.40 38.90
CA ILE A 745 -7.02 -9.56 39.91
C ILE A 745 -7.84 -10.83 39.64
N ARG A 746 -8.12 -11.14 38.36
CA ARG A 746 -8.75 -12.40 37.98
C ARG A 746 -7.90 -13.60 38.40
N THR A 747 -6.61 -13.59 38.11
CA THR A 747 -5.70 -14.68 38.55
C THR A 747 -5.71 -14.83 40.07
N ALA A 748 -5.71 -13.72 40.81
CA ALA A 748 -5.81 -13.76 42.26
C ALA A 748 -7.13 -14.37 42.76
N TYR A 749 -8.26 -14.11 42.07
CA TYR A 749 -9.55 -14.75 42.34
C TYR A 749 -9.52 -16.27 42.08
N GLU A 750 -8.93 -16.72 40.97
CA GLU A 750 -8.80 -18.15 40.65
C GLU A 750 -7.96 -18.92 41.68
N LEU A 751 -6.92 -18.28 42.22
CA LEU A 751 -6.04 -18.87 43.24
C LEU A 751 -6.65 -18.82 44.65
N LYS A 752 -7.47 -17.81 44.97
CA LYS A 752 -8.09 -17.61 46.30
C LYS A 752 -9.59 -17.89 46.27
N LYS A 753 -9.98 -19.06 45.75
CA LYS A 753 -11.40 -19.50 45.68
C LYS A 753 -12.07 -19.37 47.06
N GLY A 754 -13.28 -18.80 47.08
CA GLY A 754 -14.13 -18.74 48.29
C GLY A 754 -14.32 -17.34 48.91
N LYS A 755 -13.63 -16.30 48.42
CA LYS A 755 -13.84 -14.91 48.89
C LYS A 755 -14.62 -14.08 47.86
N THR A 756 -15.87 -13.74 48.18
CA THR A 756 -16.76 -12.92 47.33
C THR A 756 -16.16 -11.56 46.96
N SER A 757 -15.32 -10.98 47.83
CA SER A 757 -14.65 -9.69 47.56
C SER A 757 -13.74 -9.71 46.33
N TRP A 758 -12.96 -10.78 46.13
CA TRP A 758 -12.09 -10.92 44.95
C TRP A 758 -12.89 -11.09 43.66
N MET A 759 -14.05 -11.77 43.73
CA MET A 759 -14.97 -11.92 42.60
C MET A 759 -15.55 -10.57 42.17
N VAL A 760 -16.04 -9.78 43.13
CA VAL A 760 -16.61 -8.45 42.85
C VAL A 760 -15.53 -7.52 42.28
N LEU A 761 -14.33 -7.54 42.86
CA LEU A 761 -13.21 -6.72 42.37
C LEU A 761 -12.79 -7.12 40.95
N ALA A 762 -12.72 -8.43 40.64
CA ALA A 762 -12.42 -8.94 39.31
C ALA A 762 -13.48 -8.51 38.29
N LEU A 763 -14.76 -8.54 38.66
CA LEU A 763 -15.87 -8.11 37.80
C LEU A 763 -15.79 -6.62 37.49
N ILE A 764 -15.59 -5.78 38.51
CA ILE A 764 -15.48 -4.32 38.34
C ILE A 764 -14.27 -3.97 37.46
N CYS A 765 -13.08 -4.51 37.76
CA CYS A 765 -11.88 -4.21 36.99
C CYS A 765 -12.00 -4.67 35.53
N SER A 766 -12.61 -5.84 35.30
CA SER A 766 -12.84 -6.35 33.94
C SER A 766 -13.89 -5.54 33.17
N ALA A 767 -14.94 -5.05 33.85
CA ALA A 767 -15.94 -4.18 33.25
C ALA A 767 -15.33 -2.82 32.83
N VAL A 768 -14.50 -2.22 33.70
CA VAL A 768 -13.77 -0.98 33.39
C VAL A 768 -12.84 -1.19 32.19
N ALA A 769 -12.00 -2.23 32.23
CA ALA A 769 -11.08 -2.54 31.14
C ALA A 769 -11.82 -2.76 29.81
N THR A 770 -12.92 -3.52 29.84
CA THR A 770 -13.74 -3.79 28.65
C THR A 770 -14.35 -2.52 28.08
N THR A 771 -14.88 -1.64 28.94
CA THR A 771 -15.49 -0.37 28.51
C THR A 771 -14.45 0.57 27.90
N MET A 772 -13.28 0.72 28.54
CA MET A 772 -12.19 1.54 28.00
C MET A 772 -11.71 1.03 26.65
N ASN A 773 -11.56 -0.29 26.50
CA ASN A 773 -11.15 -0.89 25.24
C ASN A 773 -12.22 -0.76 24.14
N MET A 774 -13.50 -0.95 24.47
CA MET A 774 -14.61 -0.78 23.54
C MET A 774 -14.69 0.65 23.01
N TYR A 775 -14.53 1.64 23.90
CA TYR A 775 -14.44 3.05 23.53
C TYR A 775 -13.27 3.28 22.57
N TRP A 776 -12.10 2.74 22.88
CA TRP A 776 -10.90 2.92 22.06
C TRP A 776 -11.06 2.35 20.65
N ASP A 777 -11.53 1.10 20.54
CA ASP A 777 -11.70 0.42 19.26
C ASP A 777 -12.67 1.20 18.33
N ILE A 778 -13.82 1.63 18.86
CA ILE A 778 -14.88 2.26 18.04
C ILE A 778 -14.63 3.75 17.79
N VAL A 779 -14.27 4.50 18.84
CA VAL A 779 -14.20 5.97 18.78
C VAL A 779 -12.83 6.43 18.30
N VAL A 780 -11.75 5.90 18.86
CA VAL A 780 -10.39 6.39 18.58
C VAL A 780 -9.84 5.72 17.33
N ASP A 781 -9.81 4.39 17.30
CA ASP A 781 -9.18 3.62 16.24
C ASP A 781 -9.96 3.68 14.93
N TRP A 782 -11.29 3.51 14.99
CA TRP A 782 -12.15 3.60 13.81
C TRP A 782 -12.67 5.02 13.54
N GLY A 783 -12.55 5.95 14.49
CA GLY A 783 -13.02 7.32 14.30
C GLY A 783 -14.54 7.46 14.20
N LEU A 784 -15.32 6.49 14.70
CA LEU A 784 -16.79 6.47 14.63
C LEU A 784 -17.43 7.11 15.87
N LEU A 785 -18.76 7.02 15.99
CA LEU A 785 -19.60 7.66 17.01
C LEU A 785 -19.50 9.20 17.05
N ARG A 786 -19.18 9.82 15.91
CA ARG A 786 -19.21 11.28 15.76
C ARG A 786 -20.65 11.77 15.68
N THR A 787 -21.09 12.59 16.62
CA THR A 787 -22.45 13.12 16.68
C THR A 787 -22.68 14.32 15.74
N LYS A 788 -21.61 15.05 15.41
CA LYS A 788 -21.63 16.28 14.59
C LYS A 788 -21.35 16.07 13.09
N SER A 789 -21.26 14.83 12.62
CA SER A 789 -21.00 14.51 11.21
C SER A 789 -22.29 14.46 10.38
N LYS A 790 -22.16 14.62 9.05
CA LYS A 790 -23.26 14.49 8.08
C LYS A 790 -23.93 13.11 8.16
N ASN A 791 -23.13 12.08 8.42
CA ASN A 791 -23.61 10.73 8.70
C ASN A 791 -23.63 10.53 10.23
N LYS A 792 -24.78 10.73 10.89
CA LYS A 792 -24.91 10.59 12.35
C LYS A 792 -24.23 9.30 12.86
N TYR A 793 -23.33 9.43 13.83
CA TYR A 793 -22.51 8.36 14.43
C TYR A 793 -21.42 7.74 13.53
N LEU A 794 -21.27 8.17 12.28
CA LEU A 794 -20.23 7.72 11.36
C LEU A 794 -19.35 8.90 10.93
N ARG A 795 -18.27 8.62 10.20
CA ARG A 795 -17.44 9.67 9.57
C ARG A 795 -18.15 10.27 8.35
N ASP A 796 -17.75 11.48 7.97
CA ASP A 796 -18.26 12.12 6.74
C ASP A 796 -17.80 11.38 5.48
N ARG A 797 -16.58 10.81 5.53
CA ARG A 797 -16.00 9.98 4.48
C ARG A 797 -15.95 8.53 4.91
N LEU A 798 -16.38 7.65 4.01
CA LEU A 798 -16.44 6.20 4.20
C LEU A 798 -15.94 5.56 2.91
N LEU A 799 -14.98 4.62 2.98
CA LEU A 799 -14.50 3.91 1.78
C LEU A 799 -15.50 2.85 1.35
N VAL A 800 -16.12 2.18 2.33
CA VAL A 800 -17.20 1.22 2.10
C VAL A 800 -18.52 1.96 1.90
N SER A 801 -19.17 1.77 0.74
CA SER A 801 -20.42 2.45 0.39
C SER A 801 -21.59 2.13 1.32
N HIS A 802 -21.65 0.89 1.83
CA HIS A 802 -22.76 0.41 2.65
C HIS A 802 -22.59 0.78 4.13
N LYS A 803 -23.35 1.76 4.59
CA LYS A 803 -23.33 2.25 5.99
C LYS A 803 -23.64 1.15 7.02
N ILE A 804 -24.53 0.21 6.68
CA ILE A 804 -24.94 -0.90 7.54
C ILE A 804 -23.72 -1.72 8.01
N LEU A 805 -22.71 -1.88 7.16
CA LEU A 805 -21.52 -2.66 7.50
C LEU A 805 -20.72 -2.05 8.67
N TYR A 806 -20.70 -0.72 8.81
CA TYR A 806 -20.06 -0.06 9.97
C TYR A 806 -20.84 -0.30 11.25
N PHE A 807 -22.17 -0.19 11.21
CA PHE A 807 -23.00 -0.47 12.38
C PHE A 807 -22.94 -1.94 12.79
N ALA A 808 -22.97 -2.86 11.82
CA ALA A 808 -22.78 -4.28 12.06
C ALA A 808 -21.41 -4.58 12.68
N ALA A 809 -20.33 -3.96 12.17
CA ALA A 809 -18.99 -4.10 12.73
C ALA A 809 -18.90 -3.55 14.17
N MET A 810 -19.56 -2.43 14.48
CA MET A 810 -19.63 -1.90 15.84
C MET A 810 -20.32 -2.87 16.80
N VAL A 811 -21.52 -3.36 16.44
CA VAL A 811 -22.26 -4.33 17.25
C VAL A 811 -21.45 -5.62 17.42
N LEU A 812 -20.87 -6.13 16.34
CA LEU A 812 -20.06 -7.34 16.37
C LEU A 812 -18.81 -7.17 17.25
N ASN A 813 -18.14 -6.01 17.20
CA ASN A 813 -17.00 -5.74 18.08
C ASN A 813 -17.42 -5.77 19.55
N ILE A 814 -18.58 -5.18 19.90
CA ILE A 814 -19.12 -5.20 21.28
C ILE A 814 -19.40 -6.64 21.71
N VAL A 815 -20.13 -7.41 20.91
CA VAL A 815 -20.47 -8.81 21.22
C VAL A 815 -19.21 -9.67 21.41
N LEU A 816 -18.24 -9.58 20.49
CA LEU A 816 -17.00 -10.35 20.58
C LEU A 816 -16.11 -9.90 21.74
N ARG A 817 -16.13 -8.61 22.12
CA ARG A 817 -15.43 -8.13 23.32
C ARG A 817 -16.05 -8.66 24.60
N LEU A 818 -17.38 -8.77 24.65
CA LEU A 818 -18.07 -9.42 25.76
C LEU A 818 -17.83 -10.93 25.76
N ALA A 819 -17.61 -11.57 24.60
CA ALA A 819 -17.23 -12.98 24.55
C ALA A 819 -15.86 -13.24 25.20
N TRP A 820 -14.93 -12.29 25.18
CA TRP A 820 -13.70 -12.39 25.98
C TRP A 820 -13.97 -12.45 27.50
N MET A 821 -15.06 -11.82 27.97
CA MET A 821 -15.49 -11.92 29.39
C MET A 821 -15.94 -13.35 29.75
N GLN A 822 -16.36 -14.16 28.78
CA GLN A 822 -16.67 -15.58 28.99
C GLN A 822 -15.43 -16.36 29.42
N LEU A 823 -14.27 -16.04 28.84
CA LEU A 823 -12.98 -16.60 29.25
C LEU A 823 -12.63 -16.16 30.69
N VAL A 824 -13.13 -14.98 31.10
CA VAL A 824 -12.86 -14.30 32.38
C VAL A 824 -13.84 -14.67 33.51
N LEU A 825 -15.00 -15.26 33.22
CA LEU A 825 -16.03 -15.56 34.23
C LEU A 825 -16.33 -17.05 34.41
N GLU A 826 -15.68 -17.94 33.64
CA GLU A 826 -15.82 -19.40 33.72
C GLU A 826 -17.27 -19.87 33.87
N PHE A 827 -18.19 -19.32 33.07
CA PHE A 827 -19.56 -19.81 33.08
C PHE A 827 -19.56 -21.31 32.77
N LYS A 828 -20.13 -22.10 33.68
CA LYS A 828 -20.29 -23.55 33.54
C LYS A 828 -21.30 -23.84 32.43
N LEU A 829 -20.86 -23.79 31.17
CA LEU A 829 -21.58 -24.38 30.05
C LEU A 829 -21.43 -25.91 30.18
N SER A 830 -22.45 -26.56 30.73
CA SER A 830 -22.42 -27.96 31.20
C SER A 830 -22.17 -29.00 30.10
N THR A 831 -22.12 -28.60 28.83
CA THR A 831 -22.17 -29.52 27.68
C THR A 831 -20.89 -29.58 26.85
N VAL A 832 -19.93 -28.64 27.02
CA VAL A 832 -18.74 -28.54 26.16
C VAL A 832 -17.46 -28.44 26.98
N HIS A 833 -16.44 -29.22 26.59
CA HIS A 833 -15.14 -29.23 27.25
C HIS A 833 -14.48 -27.83 27.26
N LYS A 834 -13.92 -27.42 28.41
CA LYS A 834 -13.39 -26.06 28.65
C LYS A 834 -12.37 -25.61 27.60
N MET A 835 -11.53 -26.53 27.13
CA MET A 835 -10.50 -26.23 26.14
C MET A 835 -11.07 -25.87 24.77
N THR A 836 -12.18 -26.50 24.38
CA THR A 836 -12.90 -26.20 23.14
C THR A 836 -13.50 -24.80 23.18
N ILE A 837 -14.13 -24.42 24.30
CA ILE A 837 -14.70 -23.07 24.49
C ILE A 837 -13.58 -22.02 24.42
N SER A 838 -12.47 -22.24 25.13
CA SER A 838 -11.30 -21.34 25.09
C SER A 838 -10.76 -21.16 23.67
N THR A 839 -10.70 -22.25 22.92
CA THR A 839 -10.21 -22.25 21.53
C THR A 839 -11.15 -21.51 20.58
N ILE A 840 -12.47 -21.70 20.70
CA ILE A 840 -13.47 -20.96 19.91
C ILE A 840 -13.39 -19.46 20.21
N ILE A 841 -13.32 -19.07 21.49
CA ILE A 841 -13.20 -17.66 21.87
C ILE A 841 -11.90 -17.06 21.31
N ALA A 842 -10.79 -17.80 21.34
CA ALA A 842 -9.53 -17.35 20.75
C ALA A 842 -9.64 -17.15 19.22
N PHE A 843 -10.30 -18.06 18.50
CA PHE A 843 -10.56 -17.88 17.07
C PHE A 843 -11.43 -16.65 16.78
N LEU A 844 -12.48 -16.44 17.59
CA LEU A 844 -13.35 -15.27 17.48
C LEU A 844 -12.58 -13.97 17.77
N GLU A 845 -11.67 -13.97 18.73
CA GLU A 845 -10.82 -12.82 19.04
C GLU A 845 -9.85 -12.49 17.89
N VAL A 846 -9.31 -13.51 17.20
CA VAL A 846 -8.52 -13.32 15.97
C VAL A 846 -9.36 -12.70 14.86
N ILE A 847 -10.59 -13.18 14.64
CA ILE A 847 -11.51 -12.62 13.64
C ILE A 847 -11.86 -11.16 13.98
N ARG A 848 -12.19 -10.88 15.25
CA ARG A 848 -12.47 -9.51 15.74
C ARG A 848 -11.30 -8.57 15.44
N ARG A 849 -10.07 -9.02 15.66
CA ARG A 849 -8.86 -8.26 15.39
C ARG A 849 -8.62 -8.03 13.89
N GLY A 850 -8.97 -8.99 13.03
CA GLY A 850 -8.99 -8.78 11.58
C GLY A 850 -9.96 -7.65 11.18
N ILE A 851 -11.19 -7.69 11.69
CA ILE A 851 -12.18 -6.61 11.46
C ILE A 851 -11.64 -5.26 11.93
N TRP A 852 -11.05 -5.22 13.14
CA TRP A 852 -10.42 -4.02 13.67
C TRP A 852 -9.30 -3.51 12.76
N SER A 853 -8.49 -4.40 12.20
CA SER A 853 -7.37 -4.06 11.32
C SER A 853 -7.84 -3.35 10.05
N PHE A 854 -8.93 -3.83 9.43
CA PHE A 854 -9.52 -3.19 8.27
C PHE A 854 -9.91 -1.73 8.54
N PHE A 855 -10.76 -1.50 9.55
CA PHE A 855 -11.28 -0.16 9.86
C PHE A 855 -10.23 0.77 10.46
N ARG A 856 -9.24 0.24 11.20
CA ARG A 856 -8.11 1.02 11.72
C ARG A 856 -7.25 1.59 10.59
N LEU A 857 -6.93 0.77 9.58
CA LEU A 857 -6.16 1.24 8.42
C LEU A 857 -6.97 2.15 7.51
N GLU A 858 -8.26 1.90 7.38
CA GLU A 858 -9.17 2.81 6.68
C GLU A 858 -9.18 4.20 7.34
N ASN A 859 -9.28 4.26 8.67
CA ASN A 859 -9.24 5.52 9.42
C ASN A 859 -7.90 6.26 9.22
N GLU A 860 -6.79 5.54 9.28
CA GLU A 860 -5.47 6.12 9.03
C GLU A 860 -5.35 6.66 7.61
N HIS A 861 -5.86 5.92 6.63
CA HIS A 861 -5.86 6.35 5.24
C HIS A 861 -6.69 7.61 5.06
N LEU A 862 -7.89 7.68 5.64
CA LEU A 862 -8.74 8.85 5.58
C LEU A 862 -8.13 10.08 6.23
N ASN A 863 -7.39 9.91 7.33
CA ASN A 863 -6.62 11.00 7.94
C ASN A 863 -5.51 11.49 6.99
N ASN A 864 -4.77 10.57 6.34
CA ASN A 864 -3.76 10.95 5.34
C ASN A 864 -4.37 11.63 4.10
N VAL A 865 -5.56 11.20 3.65
CA VAL A 865 -6.31 11.86 2.57
C VAL A 865 -6.71 13.28 2.98
N GLY A 866 -7.17 13.48 4.22
CA GLY A 866 -7.52 14.80 4.74
C GLY A 866 -6.35 15.78 4.73
N GLU A 867 -5.13 15.28 4.97
CA GLU A 867 -3.88 16.06 4.95
C GLU A 867 -3.15 16.03 3.59
N TYR A 868 -3.78 15.49 2.53
CA TYR A 868 -3.19 15.31 1.19
C TYR A 868 -1.83 14.57 1.15
N ARG A 869 -1.58 13.70 2.14
CA ARG A 869 -0.28 13.06 2.37
C ARG A 869 -0.14 11.74 1.60
N ALA A 870 0.37 11.83 0.37
CA ALA A 870 0.62 10.66 -0.49
C ALA A 870 2.00 9.99 -0.28
N PHE A 871 2.95 10.69 0.38
CA PHE A 871 4.34 10.24 0.52
C PHE A 871 4.88 10.47 1.93
N LYS A 872 5.92 9.68 2.29
CA LYS A 872 6.59 9.79 3.58
C LYS A 872 7.78 10.73 3.40
N SER A 873 7.98 11.68 4.30
CA SER A 873 9.24 12.41 4.34
C SER A 873 10.35 11.44 4.73
N VAL A 874 11.34 11.27 3.86
CA VAL A 874 12.57 10.57 4.20
C VAL A 874 13.47 11.59 4.89
N PRO A 875 14.01 11.29 6.08
CA PRO A 875 14.92 12.21 6.75
C PRO A 875 16.14 12.42 5.87
N LEU A 876 16.47 13.68 5.63
CA LEU A 876 17.61 14.10 4.84
C LEU A 876 18.90 13.79 5.62
N PRO A 877 19.98 13.38 4.95
CA PRO A 877 21.21 12.97 5.62
C PRO A 877 21.99 14.14 6.23
N PHE A 878 21.85 15.35 5.68
CA PHE A 878 22.54 16.55 6.14
C PHE A 878 21.54 17.52 6.78
N SER A 879 21.92 18.17 7.88
CA SER A 879 21.21 19.30 8.50
C SER A 879 22.14 20.51 8.57
N TYR A 880 21.62 21.71 8.28
CA TYR A 880 22.37 22.97 8.28
C TYR A 880 22.18 23.71 9.60
N TYR A 881 23.23 24.35 10.13
CA TYR A 881 23.21 24.97 11.46
C TYR A 881 22.20 26.14 11.59
N ASP A 882 21.86 26.81 10.49
CA ASP A 882 21.06 28.04 10.55
C ASP A 882 19.53 27.82 10.57
N GLU A 883 19.02 26.61 10.34
CA GLU A 883 17.56 26.37 10.33
C GLU A 883 16.97 26.08 11.74
N ASP A 884 17.81 25.70 12.72
CA ASP A 884 17.35 25.33 14.06
C ASP A 884 17.46 26.49 15.08
N ALA A 885 18.13 27.60 14.74
CA ALA A 885 18.35 28.73 15.66
C ALA A 885 17.27 29.83 15.57
N GLU A 886 16.53 29.95 14.47
CA GLU A 886 15.56 31.04 14.25
C GLU A 886 14.10 30.71 14.59
N LYS A 887 13.82 29.56 15.23
CA LYS A 887 12.43 29.17 15.58
C LYS A 887 12.09 29.19 17.07
N ASP A 888 13.06 29.50 17.92
CA ASP A 888 12.84 29.72 19.35
C ASP A 888 13.22 31.18 19.70
N ASP A 889 12.40 32.14 19.25
CA ASP A 889 12.27 33.48 19.85
C ASP A 889 10.80 33.96 19.78
#